data_AF-A0A6V7PZQ8-F1
#
_entry.id   AF-A0A6V7PZQ8-F1
#
_cell.length_a   1.000
_cell.length_b   1.000
_cell.length_c   1.000
_cell.angle_alpha   90.00
_cell.angle_beta   90.00
_cell.angle_gamma   90.00
#
_symmetry.space_group_name_H-M   'P 1'
#
loop_
_entity.id
_entity.type
_entity.pdbx_description
1 polymer ?
#
loop_
_entity_poly.entity_id
_entity_poly.type
_entity_poly.pdbx_seq_one_letter_code
_entity_poly.pdbx_strand_id
1 'polypeptide(L)'
;MELSLLIPYPSPSPRLLFSPLKPSPLLRLHPRRNPPLVLRRRCCSRRISLLRCSAAAPSVATSAAADDAKPSAFGARKELSPLQAVVDALSPPARLASSAVLAAAAIAAGYGLGLRLGGTRAAAIGGAAVLGAAGGAVVYALNASVPEVAAANLHNLVASYDDPAALNREDVESILKKYGVKKEDEAFRAELCDLYSRFVSSVLPPGAEDLKGNEVETIIKFKAALGIDDPDAANVHMEIGRRIFRERLETGDREADMEQRKAFQKLIYVSNLVFGEASTFLLPWKRLFRVTDSQVDIAIRENAKRLYAFKLQSVGRNIDAKQLIDLRKAQRLYRLSDEIAAEMFREHTRKLIEENISTALEILKSRTKALRGSKVVIEELEKVLVLNELLISLSKHAEAAQFAPGVGPISLLGGEYDGDRKIGDLKLLYRAYAGEAFPNGRLDEKKLVALNHLRNIFGLGKREAEAIMLDITSTLYRKRLAKSFNTELAEAPSKAAFLQNLCEELHFDPENASKIHEEIYRQKLQQFVADGELSKEDVESLMSYQVRLCIPQQTVDAAHAEICGRLFEKVVKDAIASGVEGYDAEVRASVRKAAQGLRLKKEDAMAIASKAVRRVFLNYVQRARGAGNRIETAKELKKMIAFNTLVVTELISDIKGESTTLPTEPVSSEPEQIVEEKEEDEWESLQTLRKTRPSKELEAKLGKPGQTEITLKDDLPFRERADLYESYLLFCITGEVTVVPFGAQITTKKDNAEYLLLNQLGGILGLTNKEVVDIHIKFAEQAFTKRAEVILADGQLSKARIEQLAEVQKQVGLPGEYAQKVIKNITTTKMAAAIETAVNRGRIGIQQVRELKEANVDLDSMISVTLRENIFRKTVEEIFSSGTGVFDEHEVYEKIPADLSIDAEKAKGIVQELAKTRLENSLVQAVALLRQRNRDGVVASLNDMLACDTAVPSEPLSWSSPQELDDLYCSYLKSIPKPEKLSRLQYLLGISDEKASMLQDAAAQGALPMGNEEEEEEFAF
;
A
#
# COMPACT_ATOMS: atom_id res chain seq x y z
N MET A 1 -3.93 27.80 -14.09
CA MET A 1 -3.60 26.54 -14.78
C MET A 1 -2.54 25.84 -13.93
N GLU A 2 -2.86 25.30 -12.76
CA GLU A 2 -4.03 24.48 -12.39
C GLU A 2 -4.24 23.26 -13.30
N LEU A 3 -4.00 22.08 -12.72
CA LEU A 3 -4.82 20.84 -12.71
C LEU A 3 -3.87 19.73 -12.19
N SER A 4 -3.95 19.20 -10.96
CA SER A 4 -5.05 18.65 -10.14
C SER A 4 -5.38 17.18 -10.43
N LEU A 5 -4.67 16.25 -9.78
CA LEU A 5 -5.10 14.88 -9.42
C LEU A 5 -4.33 14.49 -8.13
N LEU A 6 -4.85 14.63 -6.90
CA LEU A 6 -5.87 13.83 -6.21
C LEU A 6 -5.54 12.33 -5.99
N ILE A 7 -5.20 11.97 -4.74
CA ILE A 7 -5.75 10.87 -3.90
C ILE A 7 -5.00 10.85 -2.54
N PRO A 8 -5.61 10.47 -1.39
CA PRO A 8 -5.41 11.24 -0.15
C PRO A 8 -4.61 10.56 1.00
N TYR A 9 -4.18 11.40 1.95
CA TYR A 9 -3.67 11.01 3.28
C TYR A 9 -4.79 10.55 4.23
N PRO A 10 -4.54 9.58 5.14
CA PRO A 10 -5.47 9.20 6.20
C PRO A 10 -5.22 9.98 7.52
N SER A 11 -6.29 10.49 8.13
CA SER A 11 -6.33 10.97 9.53
C SER A 11 -7.78 10.86 10.07
N PRO A 12 -8.07 11.00 11.39
CA PRO A 12 -8.41 9.81 12.17
C PRO A 12 -9.74 9.83 12.95
N SER A 13 -10.14 8.65 13.48
CA SER A 13 -11.28 8.39 14.40
C SER A 13 -12.67 8.29 13.72
N PRO A 14 -13.65 7.53 14.26
CA PRO A 14 -14.13 7.63 15.64
C PRO A 14 -14.10 6.33 16.48
N ARG A 15 -14.22 6.50 17.79
CA ARG A 15 -14.28 5.43 18.81
C ARG A 15 -15.68 4.80 18.83
N LEU A 16 -15.78 3.48 18.80
CA LEU A 16 -17.01 2.78 19.22
C LEU A 16 -16.94 2.46 20.72
N LEU A 17 -17.92 2.97 21.45
CA LEU A 17 -18.11 2.76 22.89
C LEU A 17 -18.98 1.52 23.11
N PHE A 18 -18.47 0.53 23.82
CA PHE A 18 -19.31 -0.42 24.57
C PHE A 18 -18.76 -0.57 25.99
N SER A 19 -19.49 0.00 26.94
CA SER A 19 -19.25 -0.11 28.38
C SER A 19 -20.29 -1.02 29.04
N PRO A 20 -19.97 -1.65 30.19
CA PRO A 20 -20.75 -2.76 30.72
C PRO A 20 -21.96 -2.29 31.55
N LEU A 21 -23.04 -3.08 31.50
CA LEU A 21 -24.22 -2.91 32.36
C LEU A 21 -24.14 -3.84 33.58
N LYS A 22 -24.19 -3.23 34.78
CA LYS A 22 -24.59 -3.92 36.03
C LYS A 22 -26.11 -4.16 36.02
N PRO A 23 -26.61 -5.05 36.87
CA PRO A 23 -27.47 -4.52 37.94
C PRO A 23 -27.35 -5.21 39.31
N SER A 24 -27.85 -4.52 40.34
CA SER A 24 -28.10 -4.98 41.70
C SER A 24 -29.08 -3.99 42.38
N PRO A 25 -29.72 -4.30 43.52
CA PRO A 25 -30.30 -5.56 44.01
C PRO A 25 -31.80 -5.33 44.43
N LEU A 26 -32.28 -6.03 45.48
CA LEU A 26 -33.61 -5.92 46.16
C LEU A 26 -34.76 -6.72 45.48
N LEU A 27 -35.71 -7.38 46.17
CA LEU A 27 -36.18 -7.27 47.58
C LEU A 27 -36.58 -8.66 48.18
N ARG A 28 -36.87 -8.70 49.49
CA ARG A 28 -37.21 -9.89 50.31
C ARG A 28 -38.68 -10.31 50.20
N LEU A 29 -39.01 -11.56 50.59
CA LEU A 29 -40.07 -11.88 51.58
C LEU A 29 -40.11 -13.38 52.02
N HIS A 30 -40.30 -13.60 53.32
CA HIS A 30 -40.79 -14.85 53.98
C HIS A 30 -42.30 -14.65 54.33
N PRO A 31 -43.12 -15.61 54.87
CA PRO A 31 -42.77 -16.82 55.65
C PRO A 31 -43.69 -18.08 55.56
N ARG A 32 -43.31 -19.14 56.31
CA ARG A 32 -44.13 -20.17 57.03
C ARG A 32 -45.54 -20.60 56.53
N ARG A 33 -45.75 -21.91 56.31
CA ARG A 33 -46.39 -22.89 57.25
C ARG A 33 -46.48 -24.34 56.69
N ASN A 34 -46.51 -25.33 57.58
CA ASN A 34 -46.66 -26.80 57.34
C ASN A 34 -48.16 -27.24 57.45
N PRO A 35 -48.49 -28.56 57.47
CA PRO A 35 -48.36 -29.66 56.48
C PRO A 35 -49.77 -30.19 56.07
N PRO A 36 -49.96 -31.33 55.34
CA PRO A 36 -49.89 -32.72 55.86
C PRO A 36 -49.24 -33.72 54.83
N LEU A 37 -49.45 -35.05 54.80
CA LEU A 37 -49.12 -36.15 55.76
C LEU A 37 -48.98 -37.50 55.00
N VAL A 38 -48.08 -38.41 55.43
CA VAL A 38 -48.09 -39.89 55.20
C VAL A 38 -47.85 -40.37 53.73
N LEU A 39 -47.06 -41.40 53.37
CA LEU A 39 -46.75 -42.69 54.04
C LEU A 39 -45.27 -43.13 53.88
N ARG A 40 -44.77 -43.95 54.82
CA ARG A 40 -43.36 -44.38 54.99
C ARG A 40 -43.22 -45.91 54.95
N ARG A 41 -42.18 -46.45 54.28
CA ARG A 41 -41.41 -47.67 54.65
C ARG A 41 -39.98 -47.51 54.09
N ARG A 42 -38.93 -47.29 54.89
CA ARG A 42 -38.20 -48.15 55.86
C ARG A 42 -37.24 -49.17 55.23
N CYS A 43 -35.94 -48.81 55.22
CA CYS A 43 -34.80 -49.58 55.74
C CYS A 43 -33.62 -48.58 55.89
N CYS A 44 -33.24 -48.14 57.10
CA CYS A 44 -32.36 -48.83 58.07
C CYS A 44 -30.86 -48.58 57.84
N SER A 45 -30.39 -47.43 58.34
CA SER A 45 -28.97 -47.12 58.55
C SER A 45 -28.40 -47.92 59.73
N ARG A 46 -27.14 -48.35 59.62
CA ARG A 46 -26.26 -48.52 60.80
C ARG A 46 -25.27 -47.35 60.84
N ARG A 47 -25.00 -46.87 62.06
CA ARG A 47 -23.97 -45.88 62.36
C ARG A 47 -22.67 -46.61 62.71
N ILE A 48 -21.53 -46.04 62.36
CA ILE A 48 -20.35 -46.05 63.23
C ILE A 48 -19.92 -44.60 63.41
N SER A 49 -19.71 -44.22 64.66
CA SER A 49 -19.29 -42.90 65.11
C SER A 49 -17.80 -42.89 65.38
N LEU A 50 -17.09 -41.85 64.93
CA LEU A 50 -15.80 -41.48 65.51
C LEU A 50 -15.86 -40.03 66.01
N LEU A 51 -15.27 -39.82 67.19
CA LEU A 51 -15.37 -38.58 67.93
C LEU A 51 -14.45 -37.49 67.35
N ARG A 52 -14.87 -36.26 67.56
CA ARG A 52 -14.16 -35.03 67.21
C ARG A 52 -13.69 -34.37 68.52
N CYS A 53 -12.39 -34.26 68.73
CA CYS A 53 -11.80 -33.37 69.73
C CYS A 53 -10.70 -32.52 69.09
N SER A 54 -10.51 -31.32 69.63
CA SER A 54 -9.71 -30.22 69.07
C SER A 54 -8.80 -29.66 70.16
N ALA A 55 -7.59 -29.21 69.80
CA ALA A 55 -6.87 -28.06 70.38
C ALA A 55 -5.40 -28.09 69.92
N ALA A 56 -4.70 -26.94 69.98
CA ALA A 56 -3.38 -26.74 69.38
C ALA A 56 -2.26 -26.50 70.40
N ALA A 57 -1.08 -27.08 70.11
CA ALA A 57 0.30 -26.64 70.45
C ALA A 57 0.70 -26.45 71.94
N PRO A 58 2.02 -26.37 72.29
CA PRO A 58 3.23 -26.52 71.46
C PRO A 58 4.21 -27.65 71.93
N SER A 59 5.37 -27.67 71.29
CA SER A 59 6.50 -28.63 71.38
C SER A 59 7.16 -28.84 72.76
N VAL A 60 7.54 -30.09 73.04
CA VAL A 60 8.88 -30.47 73.57
C VAL A 60 9.31 -31.78 72.87
N ALA A 61 10.58 -31.89 72.49
CA ALA A 61 11.14 -33.09 71.90
C ALA A 61 11.88 -33.94 72.95
N THR A 62 11.63 -35.25 72.98
CA THR A 62 12.58 -36.24 73.50
C THR A 62 12.55 -37.49 72.64
N SER A 63 13.72 -37.86 72.12
CA SER A 63 13.91 -39.04 71.27
C SER A 63 13.92 -40.34 72.07
N ALA A 64 13.22 -41.36 71.56
CA ALA A 64 13.52 -42.77 71.83
C ALA A 64 13.40 -43.53 70.52
N ALA A 65 14.41 -44.31 70.16
CA ALA A 65 14.51 -44.95 68.85
C ALA A 65 13.53 -46.13 68.71
N ALA A 66 12.90 -46.22 67.55
CA ALA A 66 12.28 -47.41 66.98
C ALA A 66 12.55 -47.38 65.47
N ASP A 67 12.77 -48.55 64.86
CA ASP A 67 13.36 -48.68 63.53
C ASP A 67 12.56 -48.00 62.40
N ASP A 68 13.30 -47.45 61.42
CA ASP A 68 12.78 -46.88 60.16
C ASP A 68 12.21 -47.97 59.23
N ALA A 69 11.07 -48.55 59.61
CA ALA A 69 10.22 -49.31 58.70
C ALA A 69 9.22 -48.36 58.03
N LYS A 70 9.30 -48.23 56.70
CA LYS A 70 8.27 -47.51 55.92
C LYS A 70 6.90 -48.11 56.25
N PRO A 71 5.85 -47.31 56.50
CA PRO A 71 4.53 -47.86 56.78
C PRO A 71 4.04 -48.67 55.57
N SER A 72 3.81 -49.97 55.77
CA SER A 72 3.31 -50.88 54.72
C SER A 72 2.06 -50.30 54.07
N ALA A 73 2.04 -50.24 52.73
CA ALA A 73 0.97 -49.66 51.93
C ALA A 73 -0.41 -50.31 52.19
N PHE A 74 -0.44 -51.50 52.81
CA PHE A 74 -1.65 -52.26 53.09
C PHE A 74 -2.16 -52.11 54.53
N GLY A 75 -1.34 -51.60 55.46
CA GLY A 75 -1.69 -51.42 56.87
C GLY A 75 -1.32 -52.61 57.77
N ALA A 76 -1.84 -52.62 58.99
CA ALA A 76 -1.59 -53.68 59.98
C ALA A 76 -2.43 -54.95 59.71
N ARG A 77 -1.94 -56.10 60.19
CA ARG A 77 -2.63 -57.40 60.06
C ARG A 77 -4.05 -57.37 60.68
N LYS A 78 -5.00 -58.03 60.02
CA LYS A 78 -6.37 -58.22 60.48
C LYS A 78 -6.43 -59.36 61.49
N GLU A 79 -6.99 -59.07 62.67
CA GLU A 79 -7.23 -60.04 63.74
C GLU A 79 -8.45 -60.93 63.40
N LEU A 80 -8.29 -62.25 63.55
CA LEU A 80 -9.39 -63.21 63.37
C LEU A 80 -10.22 -63.32 64.65
N SER A 81 -11.54 -63.30 64.54
CA SER A 81 -12.43 -63.59 65.67
C SER A 81 -12.29 -65.07 66.13
N PRO A 82 -12.63 -65.43 67.38
CA PRO A 82 -12.41 -66.79 67.89
C PRO A 82 -13.13 -67.91 67.12
N LEU A 83 -14.24 -67.61 66.43
CA LEU A 83 -14.91 -68.57 65.53
C LEU A 83 -14.18 -68.70 64.19
N GLN A 84 -13.66 -67.59 63.66
CA GLN A 84 -12.87 -67.55 62.43
C GLN A 84 -11.52 -68.28 62.60
N ALA A 85 -10.88 -68.20 63.77
CA ALA A 85 -9.67 -68.97 64.09
C ALA A 85 -9.89 -70.50 64.08
N VAL A 86 -11.10 -70.97 64.46
CA VAL A 86 -11.46 -72.41 64.36
C VAL A 86 -11.67 -72.83 62.91
N VAL A 87 -12.24 -71.95 62.08
CA VAL A 87 -12.40 -72.19 60.63
C VAL A 87 -11.04 -72.23 59.93
N ASP A 88 -10.08 -71.42 60.35
CA ASP A 88 -8.72 -71.36 59.81
C ASP A 88 -7.93 -72.67 60.00
N ALA A 89 -8.14 -73.34 61.14
CA ALA A 89 -7.47 -74.59 61.49
C ALA A 89 -7.97 -75.84 60.73
N LEU A 90 -9.03 -75.75 59.91
CA LEU A 90 -9.71 -76.91 59.33
C LEU A 90 -9.75 -76.90 57.78
N SER A 91 -9.31 -78.00 57.17
CA SER A 91 -9.34 -78.17 55.70
C SER A 91 -10.77 -78.38 55.15
N PRO A 92 -11.03 -78.16 53.85
CA PRO A 92 -12.37 -78.27 53.27
C PRO A 92 -13.11 -79.60 53.53
N PRO A 93 -12.50 -80.80 53.34
CA PRO A 93 -13.18 -82.05 53.65
C PRO A 93 -13.36 -82.25 55.17
N ALA A 94 -12.44 -81.75 55.99
CA ALA A 94 -12.55 -81.80 57.45
C ALA A 94 -13.67 -80.89 57.96
N ARG A 95 -13.92 -79.73 57.33
CA ARG A 95 -15.05 -78.83 57.64
C ARG A 95 -16.39 -79.44 57.28
N LEU A 96 -16.51 -80.12 56.13
CA LEU A 96 -17.74 -80.84 55.77
C LEU A 96 -18.01 -82.02 56.72
N ALA A 97 -16.98 -82.77 57.09
CA ALA A 97 -17.11 -83.86 58.06
C ALA A 97 -17.47 -83.35 59.47
N SER A 98 -16.78 -82.32 59.99
CA SER A 98 -17.03 -81.79 61.33
C SER A 98 -18.39 -81.08 61.44
N SER A 99 -18.82 -80.36 60.40
CA SER A 99 -20.15 -79.76 60.37
C SER A 99 -21.28 -80.79 60.28
N ALA A 100 -21.09 -81.88 59.52
CA ALA A 100 -22.02 -83.00 59.51
C ALA A 100 -22.11 -83.69 60.89
N VAL A 101 -20.97 -83.88 61.57
CA VAL A 101 -20.92 -84.40 62.94
C VAL A 101 -21.60 -83.47 63.94
N LEU A 102 -21.39 -82.15 63.85
CA LEU A 102 -22.04 -81.17 64.72
C LEU A 102 -23.56 -81.09 64.50
N ALA A 103 -24.02 -81.13 63.25
CA ALA A 103 -25.44 -81.18 62.93
C ALA A 103 -26.08 -82.49 63.43
N ALA A 104 -25.45 -83.65 63.19
CA ALA A 104 -25.92 -84.95 63.68
C ALA A 104 -25.93 -85.01 65.21
N ALA A 105 -24.91 -84.47 65.89
CA ALA A 105 -24.85 -84.38 67.34
C ALA A 105 -25.93 -83.45 67.91
N ALA A 106 -26.21 -82.32 67.27
CA ALA A 106 -27.28 -81.40 67.67
C ALA A 106 -28.68 -82.01 67.47
N ILE A 107 -28.91 -82.75 66.38
CA ILE A 107 -30.14 -83.50 66.12
C ILE A 107 -30.30 -84.62 67.17
N ALA A 108 -29.25 -85.40 67.46
CA ALA A 108 -29.28 -86.47 68.44
C ALA A 108 -29.48 -85.95 69.88
N ALA A 109 -28.79 -84.87 70.26
CA ALA A 109 -28.98 -84.19 71.54
C ALA A 109 -30.40 -83.60 71.67
N GLY A 110 -30.92 -83.00 70.59
CA GLY A 110 -32.29 -82.49 70.51
C GLY A 110 -33.34 -83.58 70.64
N TYR A 111 -33.12 -84.73 69.99
CA TYR A 111 -33.98 -85.90 70.11
C TYR A 111 -34.03 -86.40 71.55
N GLY A 112 -32.86 -86.54 72.20
CA GLY A 112 -32.74 -86.94 73.61
C GLY A 112 -33.35 -85.93 74.60
N LEU A 113 -33.17 -84.63 74.38
CA LEU A 113 -33.77 -83.58 75.21
C LEU A 113 -35.30 -83.51 75.04
N GLY A 114 -35.81 -83.62 73.81
CA GLY A 114 -37.25 -83.66 73.54
C GLY A 114 -37.93 -84.89 74.16
N LEU A 115 -37.26 -86.05 74.14
CA LEU A 115 -37.69 -87.26 74.84
C LEU A 115 -37.75 -87.06 76.36
N ARG A 116 -36.74 -86.40 76.95
CA ARG A 116 -36.67 -86.14 78.41
C ARG A 116 -37.65 -85.07 78.90
N LEU A 117 -37.93 -84.04 78.11
CA LEU A 117 -38.76 -82.89 78.52
C LEU A 117 -40.24 -83.02 78.15
N GLY A 118 -40.57 -83.73 77.06
CA GLY A 118 -41.96 -83.83 76.56
C GLY A 118 -42.52 -85.25 76.46
N GLY A 119 -41.77 -86.29 76.84
CA GLY A 119 -42.21 -87.67 77.05
C GLY A 119 -42.77 -88.44 75.83
N THR A 120 -43.05 -87.77 74.73
CA THR A 120 -43.73 -88.32 73.54
C THR A 120 -42.80 -88.34 72.33
N ARG A 121 -43.06 -89.26 71.38
CA ARG A 121 -42.30 -89.33 70.12
C ARG A 121 -42.40 -88.02 69.32
N ALA A 122 -43.54 -87.31 69.39
CA ALA A 122 -43.72 -86.00 68.78
C ALA A 122 -42.80 -84.92 69.43
N ALA A 123 -42.69 -84.90 70.76
CA ALA A 123 -41.79 -83.96 71.45
C ALA A 123 -40.30 -84.27 71.20
N ALA A 124 -39.93 -85.55 71.06
CA ALA A 124 -38.57 -85.95 70.67
C ALA A 124 -38.22 -85.48 69.25
N ILE A 125 -39.11 -85.68 68.28
CA ILE A 125 -38.93 -85.18 66.91
C ILE A 125 -38.92 -83.64 66.89
N GLY A 126 -39.76 -82.98 67.70
CA GLY A 126 -39.76 -81.52 67.86
C GLY A 126 -38.45 -80.97 68.45
N GLY A 127 -37.93 -81.59 69.51
CA GLY A 127 -36.64 -81.23 70.10
C GLY A 127 -35.46 -81.45 69.13
N ALA A 128 -35.48 -82.55 68.39
CA ALA A 128 -34.51 -82.84 67.32
C ALA A 128 -34.57 -81.80 66.20
N ALA A 129 -35.77 -81.36 65.81
CA ALA A 129 -35.96 -80.32 64.80
C ALA A 129 -35.48 -78.95 65.29
N VAL A 130 -35.77 -78.57 66.55
CA VAL A 130 -35.36 -77.27 67.10
C VAL A 130 -33.85 -77.17 67.30
N LEU A 131 -33.22 -78.16 67.94
CA LEU A 131 -31.76 -78.16 68.15
C LEU A 131 -31.00 -78.53 66.87
N GLY A 132 -31.57 -79.35 65.98
CA GLY A 132 -31.06 -79.56 64.64
C GLY A 132 -31.07 -78.29 63.78
N ALA A 133 -32.12 -77.48 63.86
CA ALA A 133 -32.17 -76.16 63.21
C ALA A 133 -31.14 -75.19 63.82
N ALA A 134 -30.96 -75.19 65.14
CA ALA A 134 -29.93 -74.38 65.80
C ALA A 134 -28.50 -74.81 65.42
N GLY A 135 -28.21 -76.12 65.41
CA GLY A 135 -26.94 -76.68 64.95
C GLY A 135 -26.70 -76.40 63.47
N GLY A 136 -27.74 -76.53 62.63
CA GLY A 136 -27.72 -76.13 61.23
C GLY A 136 -27.42 -74.63 61.03
N ALA A 137 -27.96 -73.76 61.88
CA ALA A 137 -27.66 -72.32 61.85
C ALA A 137 -26.21 -72.00 62.25
N VAL A 138 -25.63 -72.72 63.22
CA VAL A 138 -24.20 -72.60 63.58
C VAL A 138 -23.30 -73.12 62.45
N VAL A 139 -23.63 -74.26 61.86
CA VAL A 139 -22.93 -74.81 60.67
C VAL A 139 -23.01 -73.84 59.49
N TYR A 140 -24.17 -73.25 59.26
CA TYR A 140 -24.35 -72.23 58.22
C TYR A 140 -23.49 -70.99 58.49
N ALA A 141 -23.45 -70.49 59.73
CA ALA A 141 -22.60 -69.34 60.11
C ALA A 141 -21.09 -69.64 59.99
N LEU A 142 -20.65 -70.86 60.32
CA LEU A 142 -19.27 -71.30 60.16
C LEU A 142 -18.89 -71.42 58.67
N ASN A 143 -19.77 -71.94 57.82
CA ASN A 143 -19.52 -72.01 56.38
C ASN A 143 -19.63 -70.63 55.69
N ALA A 144 -20.49 -69.74 56.18
CA ALA A 144 -20.64 -68.38 55.66
C ALA A 144 -19.45 -67.46 56.00
N SER A 145 -18.69 -67.74 57.07
CA SER A 145 -17.50 -66.96 57.43
C SER A 145 -16.21 -67.43 56.76
N VAL A 146 -16.20 -68.60 56.09
CA VAL A 146 -15.06 -69.10 55.29
C VAL A 146 -14.47 -68.06 54.31
N PRO A 147 -15.25 -67.37 53.46
CA PRO A 147 -14.70 -66.37 52.55
C PRO A 147 -14.12 -65.14 53.28
N GLU A 148 -14.64 -64.78 54.47
CA GLU A 148 -14.07 -63.71 55.31
C GLU A 148 -12.71 -64.10 55.89
N VAL A 149 -12.54 -65.36 56.34
CA VAL A 149 -11.24 -65.87 56.83
C VAL A 149 -10.21 -65.94 55.71
N ALA A 150 -10.61 -66.45 54.54
CA ALA A 150 -9.74 -66.49 53.36
C ALA A 150 -9.29 -65.07 52.95
N ALA A 151 -10.18 -64.08 53.05
CA ALA A 151 -9.88 -62.68 52.77
C ALA A 151 -8.95 -62.05 53.81
N ALA A 152 -9.19 -62.27 55.11
CA ALA A 152 -8.31 -61.77 56.17
C ALA A 152 -6.90 -62.37 56.08
N ASN A 153 -6.77 -63.65 55.72
CA ASN A 153 -5.47 -64.29 55.52
C ASN A 153 -4.78 -63.85 54.23
N LEU A 154 -5.51 -63.54 53.15
CA LEU A 154 -4.95 -62.91 51.97
C LEU A 154 -4.45 -61.47 52.27
N HIS A 155 -5.19 -60.70 53.06
CA HIS A 155 -4.76 -59.39 53.56
C HIS A 155 -3.49 -59.50 54.43
N ASN A 156 -3.43 -60.48 55.33
CA ASN A 156 -2.28 -60.72 56.20
C ASN A 156 -1.03 -61.19 55.44
N LEU A 157 -1.21 -61.94 54.34
CA LEU A 157 -0.13 -62.32 53.43
C LEU A 157 0.39 -61.11 52.65
N VAL A 158 -0.49 -60.31 52.04
CA VAL A 158 -0.09 -59.11 51.29
C VAL A 158 0.56 -58.05 52.19
N ALA A 159 0.06 -57.88 53.42
CA ALA A 159 0.66 -57.00 54.44
C ALA A 159 2.00 -57.53 55.01
N SER A 160 2.42 -58.75 54.68
CA SER A 160 3.71 -59.31 55.10
C SER A 160 4.85 -59.14 54.09
N TYR A 161 4.57 -58.64 52.88
CA TYR A 161 5.59 -58.27 51.91
C TYR A 161 6.01 -56.80 52.07
N ASP A 162 7.31 -56.55 52.14
CA ASP A 162 7.87 -55.19 52.09
C ASP A 162 7.73 -54.57 50.68
N ASP A 163 7.88 -55.39 49.63
CA ASP A 163 7.71 -55.00 48.23
C ASP A 163 6.42 -55.62 47.62
N PRO A 164 5.41 -54.81 47.25
CA PRO A 164 4.13 -55.30 46.72
C PRO A 164 4.23 -56.02 45.37
N ALA A 165 5.34 -55.86 44.65
CA ALA A 165 5.59 -56.53 43.38
C ALA A 165 6.04 -58.01 43.51
N ALA A 166 6.27 -58.49 44.74
CA ALA A 166 6.69 -59.88 45.01
C ALA A 166 5.54 -60.90 45.07
N LEU A 167 4.29 -60.45 45.05
CA LEU A 167 3.11 -61.31 45.08
C LEU A 167 2.98 -62.10 43.77
N ASN A 168 2.82 -63.42 43.85
CA ASN A 168 2.54 -64.25 42.68
C ASN A 168 1.08 -64.71 42.65
N ARG A 169 0.59 -64.97 41.44
CA ARG A 169 -0.74 -65.56 41.21
C ARG A 169 -0.93 -66.90 41.92
N GLU A 170 0.15 -67.67 42.04
CA GLU A 170 0.17 -68.97 42.70
C GLU A 170 -0.12 -68.87 44.20
N ASP A 171 0.30 -67.78 44.86
CA ASP A 171 0.07 -67.54 46.29
C ASP A 171 -1.43 -67.36 46.57
N VAL A 172 -2.09 -66.55 45.74
CA VAL A 172 -3.55 -66.30 45.78
C VAL A 172 -4.34 -67.58 45.46
N GLU A 173 -3.91 -68.34 44.43
CA GLU A 173 -4.51 -69.63 44.12
C GLU A 173 -4.28 -70.68 45.23
N SER A 174 -3.19 -70.58 46.00
CA SER A 174 -2.97 -71.45 47.17
C SER A 174 -4.00 -71.19 48.27
N ILE A 175 -4.37 -69.92 48.51
CA ILE A 175 -5.39 -69.53 49.49
C ILE A 175 -6.77 -70.03 49.04
N LEU A 176 -7.14 -69.81 47.77
CA LEU A 176 -8.40 -70.32 47.21
C LEU A 176 -8.51 -71.85 47.37
N LYS A 177 -7.44 -72.60 47.08
CA LYS A 177 -7.36 -74.07 47.26
C LYS A 177 -7.43 -74.50 48.73
N LYS A 178 -6.77 -73.76 49.65
CA LYS A 178 -6.80 -74.05 51.10
C LYS A 178 -8.20 -73.89 51.70
N TYR A 179 -8.94 -72.84 51.33
CA TYR A 179 -10.25 -72.56 51.93
C TYR A 179 -11.43 -73.15 51.14
N GLY A 180 -11.25 -73.52 49.87
CA GLY A 180 -12.32 -74.02 49.00
C GLY A 180 -13.25 -72.91 48.49
N VAL A 181 -12.72 -71.69 48.41
CA VAL A 181 -13.41 -70.44 48.07
C VAL A 181 -13.33 -70.19 46.56
N LYS A 182 -14.36 -69.59 45.97
CA LYS A 182 -14.34 -69.11 44.58
C LYS A 182 -13.95 -67.63 44.54
N LYS A 183 -13.35 -67.20 43.42
CA LYS A 183 -13.07 -65.78 43.17
C LYS A 183 -14.31 -64.89 43.18
N GLU A 184 -15.47 -65.47 42.90
CA GLU A 184 -16.78 -64.81 42.82
C GLU A 184 -17.39 -64.49 44.20
N ASP A 185 -16.88 -65.10 45.28
CA ASP A 185 -17.45 -64.97 46.63
C ASP A 185 -17.31 -63.52 47.16
N GLU A 186 -18.43 -62.92 47.59
CA GLU A 186 -18.55 -61.47 47.79
C GLU A 186 -17.50 -60.86 48.73
N ALA A 187 -17.25 -61.49 49.88
CA ALA A 187 -16.28 -61.01 50.87
C ALA A 187 -14.83 -61.10 50.37
N PHE A 188 -14.49 -62.16 49.64
CA PHE A 188 -13.15 -62.36 49.09
C PHE A 188 -12.88 -61.37 47.94
N ARG A 189 -13.86 -61.17 47.08
CA ARG A 189 -13.80 -60.21 45.96
C ARG A 189 -13.70 -58.76 46.45
N ALA A 190 -14.44 -58.38 47.49
CA ALA A 190 -14.36 -57.05 48.09
C ALA A 190 -12.95 -56.73 48.64
N GLU A 191 -12.26 -57.74 49.19
CA GLU A 191 -10.94 -57.60 49.80
C GLU A 191 -9.81 -57.59 48.76
N LEU A 192 -9.95 -58.33 47.66
CA LEU A 192 -9.13 -58.13 46.46
C LEU A 192 -9.25 -56.68 45.93
N CYS A 193 -10.47 -56.13 45.89
CA CYS A 193 -10.72 -54.75 45.47
C CYS A 193 -10.14 -53.71 46.44
N ASP A 194 -10.22 -53.91 47.76
CA ASP A 194 -9.61 -53.01 48.76
C ASP A 194 -8.08 -53.01 48.68
N LEU A 195 -7.45 -54.18 48.57
CA LEU A 195 -5.99 -54.29 48.39
C LEU A 195 -5.53 -53.63 47.08
N TYR A 196 -6.26 -53.84 45.99
CA TYR A 196 -5.98 -53.16 44.72
C TYR A 196 -6.18 -51.63 44.84
N SER A 197 -7.20 -51.18 45.58
CA SER A 197 -7.46 -49.75 45.84
C SER A 197 -6.33 -49.08 46.62
N ARG A 198 -5.85 -49.74 47.70
CA ARG A 198 -4.71 -49.29 48.51
C ARG A 198 -3.43 -49.24 47.70
N PHE A 199 -3.15 -50.29 46.92
CA PHE A 199 -1.97 -50.34 46.07
C PHE A 199 -1.97 -49.22 45.02
N VAL A 200 -3.04 -49.07 44.22
CA VAL A 200 -3.11 -48.01 43.20
C VAL A 200 -3.02 -46.62 43.84
N SER A 201 -3.61 -46.42 45.03
CA SER A 201 -3.47 -45.16 45.78
C SER A 201 -2.05 -44.91 46.32
N SER A 202 -1.27 -45.96 46.62
CA SER A 202 0.13 -45.83 47.06
C SER A 202 1.13 -45.63 45.91
N VAL A 203 0.82 -46.14 44.71
CA VAL A 203 1.67 -46.02 43.52
C VAL A 203 1.50 -44.66 42.85
N LEU A 204 0.32 -44.05 42.94
CA LEU A 204 0.06 -42.73 42.37
C LEU A 204 0.63 -41.63 43.28
N PRO A 205 1.59 -40.82 42.81
CA PRO A 205 2.18 -39.77 43.63
C PRO A 205 1.19 -38.63 43.91
N PRO A 206 1.30 -37.96 45.09
CA PRO A 206 0.42 -36.86 45.48
C PRO A 206 0.48 -35.70 44.48
N GLY A 207 -0.50 -34.79 44.55
CA GLY A 207 -0.78 -33.82 43.48
C GLY A 207 0.40 -33.01 42.94
N ALA A 208 1.40 -32.70 43.78
CA ALA A 208 2.60 -31.95 43.43
C ALA A 208 3.63 -32.69 42.55
N GLU A 209 3.88 -33.99 42.78
CA GLU A 209 4.95 -34.77 42.11
C GLU A 209 4.51 -35.36 40.76
N ASP A 210 5.32 -35.26 39.71
CA ASP A 210 4.99 -35.89 38.43
C ASP A 210 5.22 -37.42 38.42
N LEU A 211 4.61 -38.10 37.46
CA LEU A 211 4.76 -39.56 37.26
C LEU A 211 6.21 -39.89 36.83
N LYS A 212 6.70 -41.05 37.27
CA LYS A 212 8.05 -41.58 37.01
C LYS A 212 8.10 -42.49 35.79
N GLY A 213 6.93 -42.98 35.35
CA GLY A 213 6.73 -43.76 34.12
C GLY A 213 6.77 -45.28 34.32
N ASN A 214 6.96 -45.76 35.55
CA ASN A 214 6.96 -47.17 35.92
C ASN A 214 5.64 -47.61 36.60
N GLU A 215 4.79 -46.66 37.01
CA GLU A 215 3.54 -46.89 37.74
C GLU A 215 2.54 -47.78 36.97
N VAL A 216 2.47 -47.62 35.65
CA VAL A 216 1.58 -48.41 34.79
C VAL A 216 1.99 -49.87 34.79
N GLU A 217 3.29 -50.15 34.68
CA GLU A 217 3.79 -51.53 34.67
C GLU A 217 3.62 -52.22 36.03
N THR A 218 3.85 -51.51 37.14
CA THR A 218 3.65 -52.08 38.48
C THR A 218 2.18 -52.37 38.76
N ILE A 219 1.26 -51.50 38.32
CA ILE A 219 -0.19 -51.74 38.42
C ILE A 219 -0.63 -52.92 37.56
N ILE A 220 -0.15 -53.06 36.32
CA ILE A 220 -0.46 -54.22 35.47
C ILE A 220 0.06 -55.53 36.10
N LYS A 221 1.32 -55.54 36.58
CA LYS A 221 1.92 -56.71 37.25
C LYS A 221 1.13 -57.12 38.50
N PHE A 222 0.78 -56.16 39.37
CA PHE A 222 0.03 -56.42 40.59
C PHE A 222 -1.42 -56.87 40.34
N LYS A 223 -2.10 -56.27 39.34
CA LYS A 223 -3.43 -56.70 38.88
C LYS A 223 -3.41 -58.15 38.38
N ALA A 224 -2.39 -58.54 37.61
CA ALA A 224 -2.21 -59.90 37.13
C ALA A 224 -1.88 -60.90 38.26
N ALA A 225 -1.11 -60.48 39.27
CA ALA A 225 -0.80 -61.27 40.47
C ALA A 225 -2.03 -61.51 41.35
N LEU A 226 -2.83 -60.48 41.64
CA LEU A 226 -4.11 -60.64 42.34
C LEU A 226 -5.15 -61.42 41.50
N GLY A 227 -5.02 -61.38 40.17
CA GLY A 227 -5.92 -62.07 39.25
C GLY A 227 -7.35 -61.54 39.30
N ILE A 228 -7.48 -60.21 39.39
CA ILE A 228 -8.74 -59.44 39.36
C ILE A 228 -9.16 -59.17 37.91
N ASP A 229 -10.46 -59.28 37.64
CA ASP A 229 -11.04 -59.02 36.33
C ASP A 229 -11.11 -57.51 35.99
N ASP A 230 -10.98 -57.19 34.71
CA ASP A 230 -11.03 -55.82 34.17
C ASP A 230 -12.20 -54.95 34.68
N PRO A 231 -13.48 -55.40 34.73
CA PRO A 231 -14.57 -54.57 35.23
C PRO A 231 -14.46 -54.24 36.72
N ASP A 232 -13.99 -55.17 37.56
CA ASP A 232 -13.85 -54.93 39.00
C ASP A 232 -12.65 -54.02 39.30
N ALA A 233 -11.53 -54.22 38.58
CA ALA A 233 -10.41 -53.28 38.61
C ALA A 233 -10.82 -51.88 38.12
N ALA A 234 -11.65 -51.75 37.07
CA ALA A 234 -12.15 -50.46 36.59
C ALA A 234 -13.07 -49.78 37.63
N ASN A 235 -13.91 -50.55 38.34
CA ASN A 235 -14.73 -50.04 39.44
C ASN A 235 -13.87 -49.48 40.59
N VAL A 236 -12.74 -50.13 40.92
CA VAL A 236 -11.79 -49.59 41.91
C VAL A 236 -11.20 -48.24 41.46
N HIS A 237 -10.80 -48.10 40.19
CA HIS A 237 -10.31 -46.82 39.67
C HIS A 237 -11.40 -45.72 39.71
N MET A 238 -12.68 -46.08 39.49
CA MET A 238 -13.83 -45.19 39.70
C MET A 238 -14.01 -44.77 41.17
N GLU A 239 -13.66 -45.61 42.13
CA GLU A 239 -13.74 -45.30 43.56
C GLU A 239 -12.63 -44.38 44.04
N ILE A 240 -11.40 -44.60 43.57
CA ILE A 240 -10.27 -43.69 43.80
C ILE A 240 -10.59 -42.32 43.18
N GLY A 241 -11.13 -42.28 41.95
CA GLY A 241 -11.60 -41.04 41.32
C GLY A 241 -12.70 -40.34 42.13
N ARG A 242 -13.65 -41.10 42.71
CA ARG A 242 -14.70 -40.56 43.61
C ARG A 242 -14.15 -40.03 44.93
N ARG A 243 -13.04 -40.60 45.43
CA ARG A 243 -12.35 -40.12 46.63
C ARG A 243 -11.67 -38.78 46.36
N ILE A 244 -10.80 -38.71 45.35
CA ILE A 244 -10.08 -37.49 44.92
C ILE A 244 -11.07 -36.35 44.58
N PHE A 245 -12.15 -36.66 43.85
CA PHE A 245 -13.17 -35.66 43.52
C PHE A 245 -13.93 -35.12 44.75
N ARG A 246 -14.11 -35.95 45.78
CA ARG A 246 -14.72 -35.51 47.05
C ARG A 246 -13.75 -34.68 47.87
N GLU A 247 -12.50 -35.13 48.03
CA GLU A 247 -11.45 -34.39 48.76
C GLU A 247 -11.28 -32.98 48.21
N ARG A 248 -11.28 -32.83 46.87
CA ARG A 248 -11.30 -31.53 46.19
C ARG A 248 -12.48 -30.62 46.62
N LEU A 249 -13.69 -31.18 46.74
CA LEU A 249 -14.88 -30.42 47.19
C LEU A 249 -14.83 -30.07 48.68
N GLU A 250 -14.03 -30.80 49.47
CA GLU A 250 -13.89 -30.62 50.92
C GLU A 250 -12.75 -29.67 51.32
N THR A 251 -11.67 -29.56 50.53
CA THR A 251 -10.49 -28.74 50.87
C THR A 251 -10.67 -27.23 50.70
N GLY A 252 -11.46 -26.76 49.72
CA GLY A 252 -11.78 -25.33 49.53
C GLY A 252 -10.64 -24.40 49.09
N ASP A 253 -9.37 -24.73 49.36
CA ASP A 253 -8.19 -23.94 49.02
C ASP A 253 -7.76 -24.08 47.55
N ARG A 254 -7.48 -22.95 46.88
CA ARG A 254 -7.20 -22.89 45.44
C ARG A 254 -5.99 -23.72 45.00
N GLU A 255 -4.98 -23.87 45.85
CA GLU A 255 -3.74 -24.60 45.53
C GLU A 255 -3.94 -26.11 45.69
N ALA A 256 -4.53 -26.55 46.81
CA ALA A 256 -4.99 -27.93 47.00
C ALA A 256 -5.98 -28.36 45.90
N ASP A 257 -6.87 -27.46 45.45
CA ASP A 257 -7.80 -27.72 44.36
C ASP A 257 -7.08 -27.97 43.02
N MET A 258 -5.91 -27.38 42.80
CA MET A 258 -5.05 -27.61 41.62
C MET A 258 -4.26 -28.91 41.75
N GLU A 259 -3.75 -29.22 42.93
CA GLU A 259 -3.07 -30.50 43.22
C GLU A 259 -4.01 -31.70 43.05
N GLN A 260 -5.22 -31.62 43.59
CA GLN A 260 -6.22 -32.68 43.45
C GLN A 260 -6.71 -32.83 42.01
N ARG A 261 -6.78 -31.74 41.22
CA ARG A 261 -6.99 -31.82 39.76
C ARG A 261 -5.82 -32.53 39.06
N LYS A 262 -4.57 -32.24 39.41
CA LYS A 262 -3.39 -32.96 38.86
C LYS A 262 -3.43 -34.44 39.23
N ALA A 263 -3.72 -34.79 40.49
CA ALA A 263 -3.86 -36.17 40.94
C ALA A 263 -4.96 -36.93 40.16
N PHE A 264 -6.11 -36.29 39.97
CA PHE A 264 -7.20 -36.83 39.15
C PHE A 264 -6.80 -37.02 37.68
N GLN A 265 -6.06 -36.08 37.08
CA GLN A 265 -5.53 -36.20 35.72
C GLN A 265 -4.52 -37.36 35.58
N LYS A 266 -3.62 -37.55 36.56
CA LYS A 266 -2.69 -38.69 36.60
C LYS A 266 -3.46 -40.01 36.66
N LEU A 267 -4.48 -40.11 37.52
CA LEU A 267 -5.32 -41.30 37.63
C LEU A 267 -6.03 -41.61 36.29
N ILE A 268 -6.58 -40.61 35.60
CA ILE A 268 -7.16 -40.79 34.24
C ILE A 268 -6.13 -41.40 33.30
N TYR A 269 -4.95 -40.78 33.21
CA TYR A 269 -3.89 -41.21 32.29
C TYR A 269 -3.38 -42.63 32.60
N VAL A 270 -3.07 -42.92 33.86
CA VAL A 270 -2.64 -44.25 34.30
C VAL A 270 -3.74 -45.30 34.05
N SER A 271 -5.01 -44.99 34.34
CA SER A 271 -6.13 -45.90 34.04
C SER A 271 -6.21 -46.23 32.54
N ASN A 272 -6.14 -45.22 31.68
CA ASN A 272 -6.24 -45.40 30.23
C ASN A 272 -5.08 -46.22 29.63
N LEU A 273 -3.90 -46.22 30.28
CA LEU A 273 -2.78 -47.07 29.91
C LEU A 273 -2.89 -48.49 30.50
N VAL A 274 -3.31 -48.63 31.76
CA VAL A 274 -3.50 -49.94 32.44
C VAL A 274 -4.59 -50.80 31.78
N PHE A 275 -5.69 -50.19 31.33
CA PHE A 275 -6.80 -50.91 30.70
C PHE A 275 -6.71 -50.97 29.17
N GLY A 276 -5.91 -50.12 28.51
CA GLY A 276 -5.68 -50.19 27.07
C GLY A 276 -6.98 -50.13 26.24
N GLU A 277 -7.30 -51.21 25.54
CA GLU A 277 -8.55 -51.36 24.75
C GLU A 277 -9.79 -51.61 25.63
N ALA A 278 -9.61 -52.19 26.83
CA ALA A 278 -10.65 -52.33 27.86
C ALA A 278 -10.97 -51.00 28.58
N SER A 279 -10.42 -49.87 28.13
CA SER A 279 -10.76 -48.53 28.64
C SER A 279 -12.23 -48.13 28.39
N THR A 280 -12.98 -48.90 27.61
CA THR A 280 -14.45 -48.78 27.49
C THR A 280 -15.18 -48.93 28.84
N PHE A 281 -14.63 -49.70 29.79
CA PHE A 281 -15.16 -49.77 31.17
C PHE A 281 -15.02 -48.44 31.94
N LEU A 282 -14.23 -47.49 31.44
CA LEU A 282 -14.05 -46.14 31.99
C LEU A 282 -15.00 -45.09 31.35
N LEU A 283 -15.89 -45.46 30.44
CA LEU A 283 -16.94 -44.56 29.94
C LEU A 283 -17.82 -43.90 31.04
N PRO A 284 -18.09 -44.52 32.22
CA PRO A 284 -18.84 -43.87 33.31
C PRO A 284 -18.20 -42.60 33.91
N TRP A 285 -16.89 -42.38 33.74
CA TRP A 285 -16.19 -41.18 34.23
C TRP A 285 -16.89 -39.89 33.77
N LYS A 286 -17.32 -39.87 32.50
CA LYS A 286 -18.01 -38.75 31.84
C LYS A 286 -19.29 -38.32 32.56
N ARG A 287 -20.11 -39.29 33.00
CA ARG A 287 -21.41 -39.05 33.66
C ARG A 287 -21.25 -38.67 35.13
N LEU A 288 -20.28 -39.27 35.82
CA LEU A 288 -20.14 -39.15 37.27
C LEU A 288 -19.35 -37.91 37.71
N PHE A 289 -18.35 -37.48 36.92
CA PHE A 289 -17.48 -36.36 37.28
C PHE A 289 -17.75 -35.06 36.49
N ARG A 290 -18.69 -35.08 35.53
CA ARG A 290 -18.99 -33.96 34.59
C ARG A 290 -17.76 -33.48 33.79
N VAL A 291 -16.88 -34.41 33.46
CA VAL A 291 -15.65 -34.16 32.69
C VAL A 291 -15.96 -34.26 31.20
N THR A 292 -15.47 -33.32 30.39
CA THR A 292 -15.61 -33.36 28.93
C THR A 292 -14.56 -34.27 28.29
N ASP A 293 -14.83 -34.82 27.11
CA ASP A 293 -13.86 -35.67 26.39
C ASP A 293 -12.53 -34.92 26.17
N SER A 294 -12.61 -33.63 25.82
CA SER A 294 -11.45 -32.73 25.70
C SER A 294 -10.63 -32.59 26.99
N GLN A 295 -11.23 -32.69 28.18
CA GLN A 295 -10.49 -32.65 29.45
C GLN A 295 -9.76 -33.97 29.74
N VAL A 296 -10.31 -35.10 29.28
CA VAL A 296 -9.63 -36.40 29.30
C VAL A 296 -8.44 -36.38 28.36
N ASP A 297 -8.61 -35.89 27.13
CA ASP A 297 -7.53 -35.77 26.14
C ASP A 297 -6.41 -34.83 26.62
N ILE A 298 -6.75 -33.70 27.24
CA ILE A 298 -5.78 -32.80 27.89
C ILE A 298 -5.05 -33.52 29.03
N ALA A 299 -5.77 -34.28 29.87
CA ALA A 299 -5.15 -35.04 30.96
C ALA A 299 -4.14 -36.09 30.45
N ILE A 300 -4.46 -36.79 29.37
CA ILE A 300 -3.56 -37.75 28.73
C ILE A 300 -2.34 -37.02 28.16
N ARG A 301 -2.58 -35.98 27.35
CA ARG A 301 -1.55 -35.23 26.64
C ARG A 301 -0.55 -34.56 27.58
N GLU A 302 -1.01 -33.91 28.64
CA GLU A 302 -0.14 -33.17 29.56
C GLU A 302 0.71 -34.11 30.44
N ASN A 303 0.18 -35.26 30.88
CA ASN A 303 0.99 -36.25 31.61
C ASN A 303 2.01 -36.94 30.69
N ALA A 304 1.62 -37.29 29.46
CA ALA A 304 2.52 -37.85 28.45
C ALA A 304 3.65 -36.86 28.08
N LYS A 305 3.35 -35.57 27.93
CA LYS A 305 4.35 -34.51 27.75
C LYS A 305 5.35 -34.47 28.90
N ARG A 306 4.92 -34.44 30.16
CA ARG A 306 5.85 -34.35 31.31
C ARG A 306 6.77 -35.55 31.42
N LEU A 307 6.25 -36.76 31.21
CA LEU A 307 7.04 -37.99 31.14
C LEU A 307 8.08 -37.94 30.00
N TYR A 308 7.68 -37.45 28.82
CA TYR A 308 8.59 -37.29 27.69
C TYR A 308 9.64 -36.20 27.95
N ALA A 309 9.28 -35.08 28.59
CA ALA A 309 10.22 -34.03 28.99
C ALA A 309 11.27 -34.55 29.98
N PHE A 310 10.88 -35.34 30.98
CA PHE A 310 11.81 -35.98 31.91
C PHE A 310 12.77 -36.94 31.19
N LYS A 311 12.30 -37.69 30.18
CA LYS A 311 13.17 -38.50 29.32
C LYS A 311 14.10 -37.63 28.45
N LEU A 312 13.64 -36.51 27.91
CA LEU A 312 14.46 -35.57 27.13
C LEU A 312 15.58 -34.94 27.97
N GLN A 313 15.37 -34.68 29.27
CA GLN A 313 16.41 -34.18 30.17
C GLN A 313 17.64 -35.12 30.27
N SER A 314 17.47 -36.41 29.99
CA SER A 314 18.61 -37.36 29.92
C SER A 314 19.43 -37.28 28.62
N VAL A 315 18.93 -36.54 27.62
CA VAL A 315 19.56 -36.36 26.31
C VAL A 315 20.48 -35.14 26.36
N GLY A 316 21.79 -35.40 26.40
CA GLY A 316 22.80 -34.36 26.41
C GLY A 316 23.20 -33.86 25.02
N ARG A 317 24.38 -33.23 24.94
CA ARG A 317 24.95 -32.66 23.71
C ARG A 317 25.50 -33.71 22.73
N ASN A 318 25.78 -34.92 23.21
CA ASN A 318 26.19 -36.06 22.39
C ASN A 318 24.99 -36.98 22.21
N ILE A 319 24.36 -36.91 21.04
CA ILE A 319 23.12 -37.62 20.71
C ILE A 319 23.45 -38.88 19.92
N ASP A 320 23.20 -40.04 20.52
CA ASP A 320 23.43 -41.34 19.88
C ASP A 320 22.15 -41.85 19.19
N ALA A 321 22.29 -42.59 18.09
CA ALA A 321 21.18 -43.28 17.43
C ALA A 321 20.37 -44.19 18.41
N LYS A 322 21.04 -44.84 19.36
CA LYS A 322 20.40 -45.64 20.42
C LYS A 322 19.46 -44.82 21.30
N GLN A 323 19.90 -43.62 21.72
CA GLN A 323 19.09 -42.71 22.53
C GLN A 323 17.85 -42.25 21.74
N LEU A 324 18.00 -41.94 20.45
CA LEU A 324 16.87 -41.56 19.59
C LEU A 324 15.84 -42.70 19.42
N ILE A 325 16.30 -43.95 19.29
CA ILE A 325 15.44 -45.13 19.26
C ILE A 325 14.72 -45.34 20.60
N ASP A 326 15.41 -45.14 21.73
CA ASP A 326 14.81 -45.30 23.06
C ASP A 326 13.82 -44.18 23.41
N LEU A 327 14.04 -42.95 22.92
CA LEU A 327 13.04 -41.89 22.93
C LEU A 327 11.80 -42.26 22.09
N ARG A 328 11.99 -42.85 20.90
CA ARG A 328 10.87 -43.32 20.06
C ARG A 328 10.06 -44.43 20.73
N LYS A 329 10.71 -45.34 21.45
CA LYS A 329 10.03 -46.35 22.30
C LYS A 329 9.25 -45.67 23.43
N ALA A 330 9.88 -44.77 24.18
CA ALA A 330 9.23 -44.04 25.28
C ALA A 330 8.00 -43.24 24.80
N GLN A 331 8.12 -42.54 23.67
CA GLN A 331 7.02 -41.81 23.05
C GLN A 331 5.81 -42.71 22.76
N ARG A 332 6.04 -43.91 22.19
CA ARG A 332 4.99 -44.89 21.91
C ARG A 332 4.36 -45.46 23.19
N LEU A 333 5.16 -45.75 24.22
CA LEU A 333 4.68 -46.19 25.53
C LEU A 333 3.78 -45.14 26.20
N TYR A 334 4.12 -43.85 26.08
CA TYR A 334 3.34 -42.74 26.64
C TYR A 334 2.17 -42.28 25.76
N ARG A 335 1.97 -42.90 24.57
CA ARG A 335 0.95 -42.52 23.57
C ARG A 335 0.99 -41.03 23.18
N LEU A 336 2.17 -40.43 23.14
CA LEU A 336 2.36 -39.04 22.71
C LEU A 336 2.34 -38.97 21.17
N SER A 337 1.64 -37.99 20.59
CA SER A 337 1.59 -37.82 19.13
C SER A 337 2.94 -37.40 18.54
N ASP A 338 3.21 -37.82 17.31
CA ASP A 338 4.48 -37.55 16.62
C ASP A 338 4.77 -36.05 16.46
N GLU A 339 3.73 -35.24 16.26
CA GLU A 339 3.81 -33.78 16.17
C GLU A 339 4.33 -33.14 17.47
N ILE A 340 3.71 -33.47 18.61
CA ILE A 340 4.07 -32.91 19.92
C ILE A 340 5.45 -33.44 20.35
N ALA A 341 5.76 -34.70 20.06
CA ALA A 341 7.08 -35.27 20.32
C ALA A 341 8.19 -34.57 19.51
N ALA A 342 7.91 -34.22 18.25
CA ALA A 342 8.82 -33.47 17.39
C ALA A 342 9.04 -32.03 17.86
N GLU A 343 7.98 -31.34 18.28
CA GLU A 343 8.05 -30.01 18.87
C GLU A 343 8.90 -30.01 20.14
N MET A 344 8.62 -30.92 21.08
CA MET A 344 9.35 -31.06 22.34
C MET A 344 10.85 -31.38 22.12
N PHE A 345 11.18 -32.24 21.14
CA PHE A 345 12.58 -32.55 20.81
C PHE A 345 13.32 -31.33 20.20
N ARG A 346 12.65 -30.57 19.32
CA ARG A 346 13.20 -29.32 18.76
C ARG A 346 13.39 -28.26 19.84
N GLU A 347 12.44 -28.11 20.77
CA GLU A 347 12.61 -27.20 21.91
C GLU A 347 13.80 -27.58 22.80
N HIS A 348 13.99 -28.88 23.08
CA HIS A 348 15.11 -29.34 23.90
C HIS A 348 16.47 -29.09 23.24
N THR A 349 16.61 -29.46 21.96
CA THR A 349 17.82 -29.19 21.19
C THR A 349 18.08 -27.68 20.99
N ARG A 350 17.03 -26.86 20.90
CA ARG A 350 17.15 -25.39 20.89
C ARG A 350 17.72 -24.88 22.21
N LYS A 351 17.15 -25.29 23.36
CA LYS A 351 17.62 -24.88 24.71
C LYS A 351 19.10 -25.19 24.94
N LEU A 352 19.57 -26.38 24.51
CA LEU A 352 20.98 -26.76 24.59
C LEU A 352 21.93 -25.85 23.76
N ILE A 353 21.44 -25.23 22.69
CA ILE A 353 22.18 -24.24 21.90
C ILE A 353 22.05 -22.85 22.52
N GLU A 354 20.87 -22.47 23.01
CA GLU A 354 20.63 -21.21 23.70
C GLU A 354 21.55 -21.04 24.92
N GLU A 355 21.85 -22.13 25.64
CA GLU A 355 22.90 -22.19 26.68
C GLU A 355 24.31 -21.87 26.16
N ASN A 356 24.71 -22.39 25.00
CA ASN A 356 26.04 -22.12 24.43
C ASN A 356 26.12 -20.71 23.84
N ILE A 357 24.99 -20.16 23.39
CA ILE A 357 24.89 -18.79 22.88
C ILE A 357 24.89 -17.79 24.03
N SER A 358 24.23 -18.09 25.16
CA SER A 358 24.27 -17.21 26.33
C SER A 358 25.67 -17.12 26.93
N THR A 359 26.39 -18.25 27.09
CA THR A 359 27.80 -18.24 27.50
C THR A 359 28.70 -17.49 26.50
N ALA A 360 28.54 -17.72 25.20
CA ALA A 360 29.26 -16.99 24.17
C ALA A 360 28.98 -15.47 24.21
N LEU A 361 27.73 -15.06 24.47
CA LEU A 361 27.36 -13.65 24.61
C LEU A 361 27.87 -13.01 25.89
N GLU A 362 27.86 -13.72 27.01
CA GLU A 362 28.47 -13.25 28.26
C GLU A 362 29.97 -13.00 28.08
N ILE A 363 30.68 -13.94 27.45
CA ILE A 363 32.11 -13.80 27.15
C ILE A 363 32.35 -12.62 26.20
N LEU A 364 31.56 -12.48 25.12
CA LEU A 364 31.71 -11.42 24.13
C LEU A 364 31.36 -10.02 24.69
N LYS A 365 30.34 -9.92 25.56
CA LYS A 365 29.95 -8.66 26.22
C LYS A 365 30.84 -8.32 27.42
N SER A 366 31.53 -9.30 28.00
CA SER A 366 32.55 -9.05 29.02
C SER A 366 33.65 -8.13 28.46
N ARG A 367 34.19 -7.25 29.30
CA ARG A 367 35.14 -6.18 28.89
C ARG A 367 36.55 -6.71 28.52
N THR A 368 36.67 -8.01 28.29
CA THR A 368 37.92 -8.78 28.14
C THR A 368 38.51 -8.59 26.75
N LYS A 369 39.27 -7.51 26.56
CA LYS A 369 39.77 -7.04 25.25
C LYS A 369 40.42 -8.14 24.37
N ALA A 370 39.69 -8.46 23.30
CA ALA A 370 40.16 -8.41 21.91
C ALA A 370 41.01 -9.55 21.30
N LEU A 371 41.48 -10.58 22.02
CA LEU A 371 42.15 -11.73 21.35
C LEU A 371 41.90 -13.11 21.97
N ARG A 372 41.89 -13.23 23.30
CA ARG A 372 41.68 -14.52 23.97
C ARG A 372 40.20 -14.88 24.11
N GLY A 373 39.32 -13.88 24.29
CA GLY A 373 37.86 -14.08 24.36
C GLY A 373 37.22 -14.49 23.02
N SER A 374 37.74 -13.99 21.88
CA SER A 374 37.23 -14.35 20.55
C SER A 374 37.30 -15.85 20.29
N LYS A 375 38.44 -16.47 20.61
CA LYS A 375 38.67 -17.91 20.46
C LYS A 375 37.68 -18.74 21.25
N VAL A 376 37.46 -18.41 22.53
CA VAL A 376 36.51 -19.15 23.38
C VAL A 376 35.06 -18.97 22.90
N VAL A 377 34.68 -17.77 22.43
CA VAL A 377 33.38 -17.54 21.78
C VAL A 377 33.22 -18.46 20.57
N ILE A 378 34.27 -18.64 19.77
CA ILE A 378 34.23 -19.52 18.59
C ILE A 378 34.22 -20.99 18.98
N GLU A 379 34.94 -21.43 20.00
CA GLU A 379 34.86 -22.80 20.53
C GLU A 379 33.42 -23.14 20.98
N GLU A 380 32.67 -22.22 21.59
CA GLU A 380 31.25 -22.44 21.90
C GLU A 380 30.36 -22.48 20.64
N LEU A 381 30.62 -21.62 19.65
CA LEU A 381 29.89 -21.66 18.36
C LEU A 381 30.21 -22.90 17.53
N GLU A 382 31.42 -23.44 17.61
CA GLU A 382 31.81 -24.69 16.98
C GLU A 382 31.09 -25.89 17.62
N LYS A 383 30.87 -25.91 18.94
CA LYS A 383 30.01 -26.92 19.59
C LYS A 383 28.57 -26.89 19.06
N VAL A 384 28.03 -25.69 18.83
CA VAL A 384 26.70 -25.49 18.23
C VAL A 384 26.64 -26.03 16.80
N LEU A 385 27.68 -25.78 16.00
CA LEU A 385 27.79 -26.27 14.63
C LEU A 385 27.94 -27.81 14.57
N VAL A 386 28.81 -28.39 15.40
CA VAL A 386 29.00 -29.85 15.50
C VAL A 386 27.70 -30.55 15.89
N LEU A 387 26.95 -30.04 16.88
CA LEU A 387 25.64 -30.59 17.26
C LEU A 387 24.65 -30.57 16.08
N ASN A 388 24.60 -29.46 15.33
CA ASN A 388 23.73 -29.35 14.17
C ASN A 388 24.16 -30.30 13.03
N GLU A 389 25.45 -30.47 12.78
CA GLU A 389 25.97 -31.44 11.79
C GLU A 389 25.69 -32.89 12.17
N LEU A 390 25.75 -33.23 13.47
CA LEU A 390 25.34 -34.54 13.99
C LEU A 390 23.84 -34.78 13.79
N LEU A 391 22.96 -33.82 14.05
CA LEU A 391 21.52 -34.00 13.77
C LEU A 391 21.22 -34.08 12.26
N ILE A 392 21.95 -33.34 11.42
CA ILE A 392 21.83 -33.43 9.96
C ILE A 392 22.28 -34.80 9.45
N SER A 393 23.37 -35.36 9.97
CA SER A 393 23.81 -36.71 9.58
C SER A 393 22.83 -37.79 10.07
N LEU A 394 22.36 -37.71 11.32
CA LEU A 394 21.35 -38.60 11.88
C LEU A 394 20.00 -38.52 11.13
N SER A 395 19.60 -37.36 10.62
CA SER A 395 18.39 -37.23 9.78
C SER A 395 18.49 -37.96 8.43
N LYS A 396 19.72 -38.27 7.98
CA LYS A 396 20.02 -38.97 6.71
C LYS A 396 20.40 -40.44 6.91
N HIS A 397 20.41 -40.95 8.14
CA HIS A 397 20.76 -42.35 8.42
C HIS A 397 19.68 -43.31 7.92
N ALA A 398 20.08 -44.54 7.56
CA ALA A 398 19.17 -45.59 7.09
C ALA A 398 18.07 -45.95 8.12
N GLU A 399 18.33 -45.75 9.41
CA GLU A 399 17.39 -46.02 10.51
C GLU A 399 16.50 -44.81 10.89
N ALA A 400 16.53 -43.71 10.13
CA ALA A 400 15.80 -42.47 10.46
C ALA A 400 14.29 -42.66 10.74
N ALA A 401 13.65 -43.65 10.12
CA ALA A 401 12.24 -44.01 10.38
C ALA A 401 11.98 -44.58 11.80
N GLN A 402 13.03 -45.07 12.47
CA GLN A 402 12.99 -45.61 13.84
C GLN A 402 13.38 -44.58 14.91
N PHE A 403 13.88 -43.41 14.52
CA PHE A 403 14.30 -42.36 15.44
C PHE A 403 13.10 -41.57 15.99
N ALA A 404 13.35 -40.80 17.05
CA ALA A 404 12.38 -39.83 17.55
C ALA A 404 11.99 -38.84 16.44
N PRO A 405 10.69 -38.52 16.27
CA PRO A 405 10.28 -37.52 15.30
C PRO A 405 10.86 -36.16 15.70
N GLY A 406 11.16 -35.31 14.71
CA GLY A 406 11.73 -33.97 14.93
C GLY A 406 13.24 -33.84 14.76
N VAL A 407 13.99 -34.94 14.61
CA VAL A 407 15.42 -34.92 14.25
C VAL A 407 15.62 -34.21 12.91
N GLY A 408 16.52 -33.22 12.89
CA GLY A 408 16.79 -32.38 11.72
C GLY A 408 17.66 -31.16 12.07
N PRO A 409 17.87 -30.23 11.11
CA PRO A 409 18.63 -29.01 11.35
C PRO A 409 17.96 -28.13 12.41
N ILE A 410 18.76 -27.51 13.27
CA ILE A 410 18.27 -26.74 14.41
C ILE A 410 18.07 -25.27 14.01
N SER A 411 17.05 -24.62 14.59
CA SER A 411 16.80 -23.19 14.41
C SER A 411 16.35 -22.53 15.71
N LEU A 412 16.86 -21.34 15.96
CA LEU A 412 16.51 -20.50 17.13
C LEU A 412 15.19 -19.77 16.98
N LEU A 413 14.56 -19.80 15.81
CA LEU A 413 13.24 -19.24 15.55
C LEU A 413 12.19 -19.89 16.47
N GLY A 414 11.31 -19.09 17.07
CA GLY A 414 10.41 -19.50 18.14
C GLY A 414 11.09 -19.79 19.48
N GLY A 415 12.32 -19.30 19.68
CA GLY A 415 13.13 -19.46 20.89
C GLY A 415 13.30 -18.17 21.70
N GLU A 416 14.24 -18.20 22.64
CA GLU A 416 14.56 -17.05 23.48
C GLU A 416 15.10 -15.85 22.65
N TYR A 417 15.79 -16.13 21.54
CA TYR A 417 16.52 -15.14 20.73
C TYR A 417 15.71 -14.54 19.57
N ASP A 418 14.44 -14.92 19.41
CA ASP A 418 13.58 -14.54 18.27
C ASP A 418 13.14 -13.06 18.27
N GLY A 419 13.41 -12.32 19.35
CA GLY A 419 13.04 -10.91 19.47
C GLY A 419 14.08 -9.94 18.90
N ASP A 420 13.63 -8.81 18.33
CA ASP A 420 14.43 -7.77 17.66
C ASP A 420 15.66 -7.25 18.43
N ARG A 421 15.65 -7.31 19.76
CA ARG A 421 16.80 -6.92 20.58
C ARG A 421 17.89 -8.01 20.62
N LYS A 422 17.48 -9.27 20.59
CA LYS A 422 18.36 -10.46 20.71
C LYS A 422 18.87 -10.95 19.36
N ILE A 423 18.15 -10.72 18.25
CA ILE A 423 18.72 -10.90 16.91
C ILE A 423 19.94 -9.98 16.68
N GLY A 424 20.00 -8.81 17.33
CA GLY A 424 21.17 -7.94 17.34
C GLY A 424 22.40 -8.57 18.02
N ASP A 425 22.18 -9.35 19.08
CA ASP A 425 23.22 -10.12 19.76
C ASP A 425 23.71 -11.30 18.89
N LEU A 426 22.80 -11.99 18.20
CA LEU A 426 23.16 -13.05 17.23
C LEU A 426 23.95 -12.49 16.04
N LYS A 427 23.61 -11.30 15.53
CA LYS A 427 24.39 -10.58 14.50
C LYS A 427 25.80 -10.24 14.98
N LEU A 428 25.97 -9.95 16.27
CA LEU A 428 27.27 -9.65 16.87
C LEU A 428 28.14 -10.92 17.00
N LEU A 429 27.57 -12.06 17.40
CA LEU A 429 28.25 -13.36 17.37
C LEU A 429 28.62 -13.78 15.94
N TYR A 430 27.69 -13.63 14.99
CA TYR A 430 27.94 -13.92 13.58
C TYR A 430 29.09 -13.06 13.03
N ARG A 431 29.12 -11.75 13.37
CA ARG A 431 30.21 -10.84 13.01
C ARG A 431 31.55 -11.25 13.66
N ALA A 432 31.55 -11.76 14.88
CA ALA A 432 32.76 -12.25 15.54
C ALA A 432 33.31 -13.52 14.86
N TYR A 433 32.46 -14.53 14.63
CA TYR A 433 32.83 -15.76 13.94
C TYR A 433 33.32 -15.50 12.51
N ALA A 434 32.59 -14.67 11.76
CA ALA A 434 32.99 -14.24 10.42
C ALA A 434 34.31 -13.43 10.41
N GLY A 435 34.63 -12.68 11.47
CA GLY A 435 35.87 -11.93 11.58
C GLY A 435 37.11 -12.82 11.74
N GLU A 436 36.99 -13.93 12.49
CA GLU A 436 38.06 -14.90 12.70
C GLU A 436 38.09 -16.02 11.62
N ALA A 437 37.07 -16.08 10.77
CA ALA A 437 37.04 -16.96 9.61
C ALA A 437 38.18 -16.69 8.59
N PHE A 438 38.85 -15.54 8.70
CA PHE A 438 39.98 -15.11 7.87
C PHE A 438 41.32 -15.03 8.63
N PRO A 439 41.86 -16.13 9.21
CA PRO A 439 43.02 -16.08 10.10
C PRO A 439 44.29 -15.53 9.41
N ASN A 440 44.46 -15.81 8.12
CA ASN A 440 45.57 -15.33 7.28
C ASN A 440 45.09 -14.36 6.18
N GLY A 441 43.87 -13.82 6.29
CA GLY A 441 43.24 -13.06 5.21
C GLY A 441 42.89 -13.91 3.98
N ARG A 442 42.59 -15.20 4.18
CA ARG A 442 41.97 -16.13 3.23
C ARG A 442 40.80 -16.82 3.92
N LEU A 443 39.72 -17.13 3.19
CA LEU A 443 38.56 -17.82 3.72
C LEU A 443 38.68 -19.34 3.48
N ASP A 444 38.59 -20.15 4.54
CA ASP A 444 38.56 -21.61 4.40
C ASP A 444 37.16 -22.08 3.95
N GLU A 445 37.06 -22.94 2.93
CA GLU A 445 35.77 -23.47 2.43
C GLU A 445 34.92 -24.10 3.54
N LYS A 446 35.56 -24.82 4.47
CA LYS A 446 34.89 -25.40 5.66
C LYS A 446 34.23 -24.34 6.54
N LYS A 447 34.87 -23.17 6.69
CA LYS A 447 34.32 -22.05 7.47
C LYS A 447 33.23 -21.30 6.71
N LEU A 448 33.26 -21.30 5.37
CA LEU A 448 32.14 -20.81 4.55
C LEU A 448 30.90 -21.69 4.71
N VAL A 449 31.06 -23.02 4.76
CA VAL A 449 29.95 -23.94 5.08
C VAL A 449 29.45 -23.70 6.51
N ALA A 450 30.35 -23.59 7.49
CA ALA A 450 30.01 -23.26 8.87
C ALA A 450 29.26 -21.93 9.01
N LEU A 451 29.66 -20.87 8.29
CA LEU A 451 28.95 -19.59 8.24
C LEU A 451 27.53 -19.73 7.67
N ASN A 452 27.34 -20.57 6.65
CA ASN A 452 26.00 -20.86 6.12
C ASN A 452 25.14 -21.66 7.12
N HIS A 453 25.72 -22.64 7.82
CA HIS A 453 25.05 -23.36 8.90
C HIS A 453 24.68 -22.41 10.05
N LEU A 454 25.59 -21.55 10.49
CA LEU A 454 25.38 -20.57 11.56
C LEU A 454 24.28 -19.56 11.20
N ARG A 455 24.26 -19.06 9.96
CA ARG A 455 23.18 -18.21 9.43
C ARG A 455 21.82 -18.91 9.55
N ASN A 456 21.74 -20.17 9.15
CA ASN A 456 20.50 -20.95 9.19
C ASN A 456 20.03 -21.23 10.63
N ILE A 457 20.96 -21.56 11.55
CA ILE A 457 20.67 -21.77 12.98
C ILE A 457 20.15 -20.48 13.62
N PHE A 458 20.83 -19.35 13.37
CA PHE A 458 20.46 -18.03 13.90
C PHE A 458 19.21 -17.42 13.24
N GLY A 459 18.70 -18.01 12.15
CA GLY A 459 17.57 -17.46 11.40
C GLY A 459 17.88 -16.14 10.68
N LEU A 460 19.16 -15.79 10.48
CA LEU A 460 19.55 -14.52 9.87
C LEU A 460 19.15 -14.47 8.40
N GLY A 461 18.50 -13.37 7.99
CA GLY A 461 18.14 -13.14 6.60
C GLY A 461 19.37 -13.08 5.70
N LYS A 462 19.26 -13.63 4.48
CA LYS A 462 20.37 -13.68 3.50
C LYS A 462 21.07 -12.32 3.33
N ARG A 463 20.28 -11.25 3.13
CA ARG A 463 20.76 -9.86 3.01
C ARG A 463 21.50 -9.35 4.24
N GLU A 464 21.09 -9.75 5.45
CA GLU A 464 21.71 -9.28 6.70
C GLU A 464 23.07 -9.95 6.93
N ALA A 465 23.15 -11.26 6.66
CA ALA A 465 24.39 -12.01 6.69
C ALA A 465 25.37 -11.51 5.61
N GLU A 466 24.88 -11.25 4.39
CA GLU A 466 25.67 -10.67 3.30
C GLU A 466 26.19 -9.27 3.65
N ALA A 467 25.39 -8.40 4.26
CA ALA A 467 25.84 -7.09 4.71
C ALA A 467 26.96 -7.18 5.78
N ILE A 468 26.82 -8.08 6.77
CA ILE A 468 27.87 -8.30 7.78
C ILE A 468 29.14 -8.87 7.14
N MET A 469 29.01 -9.78 6.17
CA MET A 469 30.17 -10.30 5.41
C MET A 469 30.82 -9.21 4.57
N LEU A 470 30.06 -8.28 3.96
CA LEU A 470 30.58 -7.15 3.20
C LEU A 470 31.32 -6.15 4.10
N ASP A 471 30.79 -5.82 5.28
CA ASP A 471 31.49 -5.01 6.30
C ASP A 471 32.86 -5.62 6.67
N ILE A 472 32.90 -6.93 6.92
CA ILE A 472 34.12 -7.63 7.35
C ILE A 472 35.10 -7.73 6.18
N THR A 473 34.66 -8.21 5.02
CA THR A 473 35.51 -8.36 3.84
C THR A 473 36.04 -7.02 3.34
N SER A 474 35.24 -5.94 3.33
CA SER A 474 35.72 -4.60 2.97
C SER A 474 36.74 -4.03 3.97
N THR A 475 36.58 -4.26 5.27
CA THR A 475 37.57 -3.83 6.27
C THR A 475 38.84 -4.68 6.23
N LEU A 476 38.75 -5.98 5.91
CA LEU A 476 39.91 -6.84 5.67
C LEU A 476 40.61 -6.49 4.34
N TYR A 477 39.86 -6.21 3.29
CA TYR A 477 40.34 -5.75 1.99
C TYR A 477 41.15 -4.46 2.15
N ARG A 478 40.57 -3.42 2.76
CA ARG A 478 41.28 -2.16 3.07
C ARG A 478 42.54 -2.39 3.90
N LYS A 479 42.52 -3.30 4.89
CA LYS A 479 43.71 -3.66 5.70
C LYS A 479 44.78 -4.41 4.91
N ARG A 480 44.41 -5.32 4.01
CA ARG A 480 45.34 -6.10 3.16
C ARG A 480 45.95 -5.19 2.11
N LEU A 481 45.12 -4.43 1.40
CA LEU A 481 45.53 -3.39 0.45
C LEU A 481 46.49 -2.39 1.10
N ALA A 482 46.17 -1.82 2.26
CA ALA A 482 47.05 -0.85 2.93
C ALA A 482 48.43 -1.42 3.32
N LYS A 483 48.55 -2.74 3.54
CA LYS A 483 49.84 -3.40 3.79
C LYS A 483 50.64 -3.62 2.51
N SER A 484 49.99 -4.02 1.42
CA SER A 484 50.65 -4.34 0.14
C SER A 484 50.86 -3.12 -0.79
N PHE A 485 50.15 -2.00 -0.55
CA PHE A 485 50.07 -0.86 -1.47
C PHE A 485 51.42 -0.23 -1.86
N ASN A 486 52.40 -0.25 -0.95
CA ASN A 486 53.72 0.35 -1.15
C ASN A 486 54.83 -0.64 -1.51
N THR A 487 54.62 -1.93 -1.28
CA THR A 487 55.60 -2.99 -1.52
C THR A 487 55.13 -3.88 -2.66
N GLU A 488 54.36 -4.92 -2.36
CA GLU A 488 53.93 -5.96 -3.30
C GLU A 488 53.15 -5.40 -4.50
N LEU A 489 52.25 -4.43 -4.29
CA LEU A 489 51.45 -3.81 -5.35
C LEU A 489 52.27 -2.87 -6.25
N ALA A 490 53.34 -2.27 -5.72
CA ALA A 490 54.22 -1.40 -6.48
C ALA A 490 55.16 -2.22 -7.39
N GLU A 491 55.70 -3.31 -6.85
CA GLU A 491 56.63 -4.23 -7.52
C GLU A 491 55.93 -5.24 -8.47
N ALA A 492 54.62 -5.46 -8.33
CA ALA A 492 53.88 -6.41 -9.15
C ALA A 492 53.93 -6.10 -10.67
N PRO A 493 54.21 -7.10 -11.53
CA PRO A 493 54.28 -6.93 -12.99
C PRO A 493 52.91 -6.65 -13.61
N SER A 494 51.82 -7.11 -13.00
CA SER A 494 50.44 -6.77 -13.36
C SER A 494 49.65 -6.41 -12.11
N LYS A 495 49.28 -5.12 -12.01
CA LYS A 495 48.57 -4.53 -10.86
C LYS A 495 47.12 -5.02 -10.81
N ALA A 496 46.46 -5.13 -11.97
CA ALA A 496 45.12 -5.69 -12.08
C ALA A 496 45.06 -7.16 -11.63
N ALA A 497 46.03 -7.99 -12.03
CA ALA A 497 46.09 -9.39 -11.62
C ALA A 497 46.31 -9.53 -10.10
N PHE A 498 47.16 -8.70 -9.49
CA PHE A 498 47.34 -8.68 -8.03
C PHE A 498 46.02 -8.32 -7.30
N LEU A 499 45.31 -7.28 -7.77
CA LEU A 499 44.04 -6.85 -7.18
C LEU A 499 42.94 -7.91 -7.37
N GLN A 500 42.90 -8.59 -8.53
CA GLN A 500 41.98 -9.71 -8.78
C GLN A 500 42.27 -10.88 -7.84
N ASN A 501 43.53 -11.33 -7.73
CA ASN A 501 43.92 -12.39 -6.80
C ASN A 501 43.53 -12.04 -5.35
N LEU A 502 43.69 -10.77 -4.95
CA LEU A 502 43.33 -10.27 -3.62
C LEU A 502 41.81 -10.29 -3.39
N CYS A 503 41.00 -10.02 -4.42
CA CYS A 503 39.55 -10.21 -4.37
C CYS A 503 39.17 -11.70 -4.28
N GLU A 504 39.79 -12.58 -5.07
CA GLU A 504 39.54 -14.02 -5.08
C GLU A 504 39.89 -14.66 -3.72
N GLU A 505 41.04 -14.33 -3.13
CA GLU A 505 41.48 -14.80 -1.80
C GLU A 505 40.49 -14.44 -0.66
N LEU A 506 39.81 -13.29 -0.79
CA LEU A 506 38.83 -12.79 0.19
C LEU A 506 37.38 -13.13 -0.19
N HIS A 507 37.14 -13.71 -1.36
CA HIS A 507 35.82 -13.85 -2.00
C HIS A 507 35.06 -12.49 -2.04
N PHE A 508 35.78 -11.42 -2.35
CA PHE A 508 35.24 -10.06 -2.40
C PHE A 508 34.85 -9.68 -3.83
N ASP A 509 33.74 -8.96 -3.95
CA ASP A 509 33.17 -8.52 -5.23
C ASP A 509 34.06 -7.43 -5.89
N PRO A 510 34.55 -7.63 -7.13
CA PRO A 510 35.37 -6.64 -7.84
C PRO A 510 34.67 -5.29 -8.05
N GLU A 511 33.33 -5.24 -8.13
CA GLU A 511 32.61 -3.96 -8.22
C GLU A 511 32.63 -3.16 -6.92
N ASN A 512 32.71 -3.84 -5.77
CA ASN A 512 32.86 -3.17 -4.47
C ASN A 512 34.33 -2.83 -4.19
N ALA A 513 35.27 -3.57 -4.76
CA ALA A 513 36.68 -3.21 -4.77
C ALA A 513 36.95 -1.91 -5.54
N SER A 514 36.38 -1.74 -6.73
CA SER A 514 36.55 -0.51 -7.52
C SER A 514 35.96 0.73 -6.83
N LYS A 515 34.84 0.60 -6.12
CA LYS A 515 34.29 1.67 -5.25
C LYS A 515 35.26 2.04 -4.13
N ILE A 516 35.89 1.06 -3.47
CA ILE A 516 36.92 1.33 -2.45
C ILE A 516 38.15 2.03 -3.06
N HIS A 517 38.55 1.68 -4.29
CA HIS A 517 39.62 2.38 -4.99
C HIS A 517 39.27 3.85 -5.28
N GLU A 518 38.05 4.09 -5.77
CA GLU A 518 37.52 5.43 -6.02
C GLU A 518 37.42 6.26 -4.73
N GLU A 519 36.98 5.66 -3.61
CA GLU A 519 36.98 6.30 -2.29
C GLU A 519 38.38 6.68 -1.81
N ILE A 520 39.36 5.77 -1.94
CA ILE A 520 40.77 6.04 -1.56
C ILE A 520 41.32 7.19 -2.42
N TYR A 521 41.03 7.20 -3.71
CA TYR A 521 41.41 8.29 -4.62
C TYR A 521 40.76 9.62 -4.22
N ARG A 522 39.42 9.64 -3.98
CA ARG A 522 38.70 10.83 -3.50
C ARG A 522 39.28 11.36 -2.18
N GLN A 523 39.59 10.49 -1.23
CA GLN A 523 40.20 10.89 0.06
C GLN A 523 41.59 11.49 -0.13
N LYS A 524 42.41 10.94 -1.04
CA LYS A 524 43.73 11.50 -1.37
C LYS A 524 43.63 12.83 -2.11
N LEU A 525 42.71 12.95 -3.05
CA LEU A 525 42.44 14.22 -3.73
C LEU A 525 41.97 15.29 -2.73
N GLN A 526 41.06 14.96 -1.81
CA GLN A 526 40.62 15.89 -0.76
C GLN A 526 41.76 16.32 0.19
N GLN A 527 42.75 15.45 0.43
CA GLN A 527 43.94 15.79 1.22
C GLN A 527 44.85 16.77 0.48
N PHE A 528 45.14 16.54 -0.81
CA PHE A 528 46.04 17.40 -1.57
C PHE A 528 45.40 18.75 -1.96
N VAL A 529 44.09 18.79 -2.22
CA VAL A 529 43.40 20.05 -2.58
C VAL A 529 42.98 20.87 -1.35
N ALA A 530 43.35 20.44 -0.13
CA ALA A 530 43.05 21.18 1.09
C ALA A 530 43.72 22.57 1.11
N ASP A 531 44.91 22.69 0.52
CA ASP A 531 45.68 23.94 0.41
C ASP A 531 45.24 24.81 -0.80
N GLY A 532 44.27 24.34 -1.59
CA GLY A 532 43.69 25.06 -2.73
C GLY A 532 44.48 24.97 -4.05
N GLU A 533 45.63 24.31 -4.06
CA GLU A 533 46.47 24.09 -5.24
C GLU A 533 46.92 22.63 -5.33
N LEU A 534 47.07 22.09 -6.55
CA LEU A 534 47.70 20.80 -6.79
C LEU A 534 49.14 21.01 -7.28
N SER A 535 50.12 20.67 -6.44
CA SER A 535 51.52 20.73 -6.83
C SER A 535 51.85 19.68 -7.91
N LYS A 536 53.04 19.76 -8.50
CA LYS A 536 53.49 18.73 -9.47
C LYS A 536 53.67 17.37 -8.78
N GLU A 537 54.17 17.37 -7.54
CA GLU A 537 54.40 16.18 -6.73
C GLU A 537 53.08 15.51 -6.29
N ASP A 538 52.04 16.30 -6.00
CA ASP A 538 50.70 15.78 -5.69
C ASP A 538 50.06 15.12 -6.91
N VAL A 539 50.24 15.69 -8.11
CA VAL A 539 49.73 15.11 -9.35
C VAL A 539 50.47 13.81 -9.69
N GLU A 540 51.79 13.77 -9.57
CA GLU A 540 52.56 12.53 -9.73
C GLU A 540 52.14 11.46 -8.70
N SER A 541 51.89 11.87 -7.46
CA SER A 541 51.33 11.01 -6.42
C SER A 541 49.95 10.46 -6.81
N LEU A 542 49.01 11.31 -7.22
CA LEU A 542 47.66 10.92 -7.66
C LEU A 542 47.70 9.99 -8.89
N MET A 543 48.56 10.26 -9.88
CA MET A 543 48.79 9.35 -11.01
C MET A 543 49.30 7.99 -10.52
N SER A 544 50.18 7.96 -9.52
CA SER A 544 50.64 6.70 -8.92
C SER A 544 49.51 5.93 -8.22
N TYR A 545 48.58 6.61 -7.54
CA TYR A 545 47.38 5.99 -6.96
C TYR A 545 46.46 5.43 -8.05
N GLN A 546 46.19 6.22 -9.11
CA GLN A 546 45.37 5.78 -10.25
C GLN A 546 45.93 4.51 -10.90
N VAL A 547 47.24 4.48 -11.18
CA VAL A 547 47.90 3.34 -11.81
C VAL A 547 47.96 2.13 -10.89
N ARG A 548 48.30 2.30 -9.59
CA ARG A 548 48.33 1.19 -8.62
C ARG A 548 46.96 0.57 -8.38
N LEU A 549 45.91 1.38 -8.32
CA LEU A 549 44.53 0.92 -8.05
C LEU A 549 43.73 0.61 -9.34
N CYS A 550 44.34 0.76 -10.52
CA CYS A 550 43.73 0.51 -11.83
C CYS A 550 42.41 1.28 -12.07
N ILE A 551 42.38 2.57 -11.68
CA ILE A 551 41.16 3.40 -11.75
C ILE A 551 40.99 3.98 -13.17
N PRO A 552 39.81 3.84 -13.82
CA PRO A 552 39.53 4.44 -15.12
C PRO A 552 39.68 5.97 -15.14
N GLN A 553 40.14 6.52 -16.27
CA GLN A 553 40.30 7.97 -16.43
C GLN A 553 38.99 8.73 -16.23
N GLN A 554 37.86 8.19 -16.72
CA GLN A 554 36.54 8.81 -16.59
C GLN A 554 36.12 9.01 -15.12
N THR A 555 36.38 8.03 -14.24
CA THR A 555 36.11 8.14 -12.80
C THR A 555 37.05 9.12 -12.09
N VAL A 556 38.31 9.21 -12.53
CA VAL A 556 39.25 10.23 -12.03
C VAL A 556 38.77 11.63 -12.42
N ASP A 557 38.48 11.84 -13.70
CA ASP A 557 38.01 13.13 -14.23
C ASP A 557 36.72 13.59 -13.53
N ALA A 558 35.77 12.68 -13.29
CA ALA A 558 34.54 12.96 -12.54
C ALA A 558 34.82 13.34 -11.08
N ALA A 559 35.74 12.65 -10.39
CA ALA A 559 36.13 12.99 -9.02
C ALA A 559 36.85 14.35 -8.93
N HIS A 560 37.67 14.71 -9.92
CA HIS A 560 38.29 16.03 -10.05
C HIS A 560 37.24 17.12 -10.31
N ALA A 561 36.34 16.93 -11.28
CA ALA A 561 35.26 17.86 -11.57
C ALA A 561 34.33 18.08 -10.36
N GLU A 562 34.10 17.06 -9.53
CA GLU A 562 33.31 17.20 -8.29
C GLU A 562 34.08 17.93 -7.17
N ILE A 563 35.29 17.47 -6.82
CA ILE A 563 36.02 17.96 -5.64
C ILE A 563 36.70 19.30 -5.92
N CYS A 564 37.51 19.38 -6.97
CA CYS A 564 38.18 20.62 -7.38
C CYS A 564 37.15 21.63 -7.89
N GLY A 565 36.11 21.18 -8.59
CA GLY A 565 35.04 22.04 -9.10
C GLY A 565 34.22 22.72 -8.00
N ARG A 566 33.96 22.05 -6.86
CA ARG A 566 33.33 22.68 -5.68
C ARG A 566 34.17 23.79 -5.06
N LEU A 567 35.50 23.67 -5.10
CA LEU A 567 36.41 24.70 -4.58
C LEU A 567 36.52 25.86 -5.55
N PHE A 568 36.61 25.58 -6.85
CA PHE A 568 36.54 26.60 -7.90
C PHE A 568 35.18 27.35 -7.88
N GLU A 569 34.05 26.67 -7.67
CA GLU A 569 32.73 27.30 -7.55
C GLU A 569 32.66 28.29 -6.36
N LYS A 570 33.40 28.06 -5.27
CA LYS A 570 33.51 29.02 -4.17
C LYS A 570 34.27 30.27 -4.62
N VAL A 571 35.48 30.12 -5.16
CA VAL A 571 36.29 31.24 -5.66
C VAL A 571 35.52 32.07 -6.68
N VAL A 572 34.80 31.43 -7.61
CA VAL A 572 33.96 32.14 -8.59
C VAL A 572 32.76 32.85 -7.92
N LYS A 573 32.10 32.25 -6.92
CA LYS A 573 31.03 32.93 -6.18
C LYS A 573 31.53 34.14 -5.40
N ASP A 574 32.67 34.01 -4.74
CA ASP A 574 33.29 35.09 -3.96
C ASP A 574 33.71 36.23 -4.90
N ALA A 575 34.32 35.90 -6.04
CA ALA A 575 34.65 36.87 -7.09
C ALA A 575 33.42 37.59 -7.68
N ILE A 576 32.30 36.88 -7.87
CA ILE A 576 31.03 37.47 -8.32
C ILE A 576 30.37 38.31 -7.22
N ALA A 577 30.53 37.93 -5.95
CA ALA A 577 29.97 38.66 -4.79
C ALA A 577 30.62 40.03 -4.58
N SER A 578 31.88 40.21 -4.98
CA SER A 578 32.57 41.52 -5.02
C SER A 578 31.94 42.54 -5.98
N GLY A 579 31.06 42.10 -6.89
CA GLY A 579 30.28 42.97 -7.76
C GLY A 579 31.11 43.69 -8.84
N VAL A 580 30.54 44.77 -9.39
CA VAL A 580 31.11 45.50 -10.55
C VAL A 580 32.33 46.35 -10.18
N GLU A 581 32.42 46.79 -8.93
CA GLU A 581 33.51 47.66 -8.45
C GLU A 581 34.65 46.90 -7.76
N GLY A 582 34.42 45.67 -7.29
CA GLY A 582 35.40 44.87 -6.54
C GLY A 582 36.07 43.72 -7.31
N TYR A 583 35.94 43.66 -8.64
CA TYR A 583 36.66 42.65 -9.47
C TYR A 583 38.10 43.09 -9.75
N ASP A 584 38.86 43.28 -8.67
CA ASP A 584 40.20 43.85 -8.68
C ASP A 584 41.29 42.89 -9.19
N ALA A 585 42.52 43.41 -9.34
CA ALA A 585 43.68 42.61 -9.72
C ALA A 585 43.93 41.41 -8.76
N GLU A 586 43.60 41.54 -7.48
CA GLU A 586 43.73 40.47 -6.48
C GLU A 586 42.69 39.35 -6.69
N VAL A 587 41.45 39.71 -7.02
CA VAL A 587 40.37 38.75 -7.33
C VAL A 587 40.67 38.03 -8.65
N ARG A 588 41.17 38.75 -9.66
CA ARG A 588 41.64 38.13 -10.91
C ARG A 588 42.81 37.18 -10.68
N ALA A 589 43.75 37.56 -9.81
CA ALA A 589 44.85 36.69 -9.43
C ALA A 589 44.36 35.42 -8.71
N SER A 590 43.38 35.50 -7.79
CA SER A 590 42.84 34.33 -7.10
C SER A 590 42.03 33.42 -8.02
N VAL A 591 41.25 33.97 -8.96
CA VAL A 591 40.54 33.22 -10.02
C VAL A 591 41.52 32.50 -10.94
N ARG A 592 42.55 33.18 -11.46
CA ARG A 592 43.60 32.55 -12.29
C ARG A 592 44.35 31.47 -11.53
N LYS A 593 44.71 31.76 -10.26
CA LYS A 593 45.39 30.82 -9.36
C LYS A 593 44.53 29.56 -9.12
N ALA A 594 43.23 29.71 -8.88
CA ALA A 594 42.33 28.58 -8.72
C ALA A 594 42.14 27.81 -10.05
N ALA A 595 41.93 28.48 -11.18
CA ALA A 595 41.74 27.83 -12.48
C ALA A 595 42.97 27.00 -12.91
N GLN A 596 44.17 27.54 -12.73
CA GLN A 596 45.43 26.88 -13.11
C GLN A 596 45.93 25.89 -12.05
N GLY A 597 45.82 26.26 -10.76
CA GLY A 597 46.29 25.47 -9.62
C GLY A 597 45.43 24.22 -9.35
N LEU A 598 44.13 24.27 -9.60
CA LEU A 598 43.22 23.13 -9.45
C LEU A 598 43.22 22.17 -10.66
N ARG A 599 43.86 22.56 -11.77
CA ARG A 599 43.97 21.79 -13.03
C ARG A 599 42.65 21.19 -13.56
N LEU A 600 41.54 21.90 -13.35
CA LEU A 600 40.27 21.53 -13.96
C LEU A 600 40.38 21.57 -15.49
N LYS A 601 39.62 20.71 -16.19
CA LYS A 601 39.48 20.86 -17.65
C LYS A 601 38.83 22.22 -17.92
N LYS A 602 39.27 22.89 -19.00
CA LYS A 602 38.76 24.22 -19.38
C LYS A 602 37.23 24.21 -19.55
N GLU A 603 36.70 23.11 -20.11
CA GLU A 603 35.27 22.86 -20.28
C GLU A 603 34.53 22.82 -18.92
N ASP A 604 35.02 22.05 -17.95
CA ASP A 604 34.41 21.94 -16.61
C ASP A 604 34.45 23.28 -15.85
N ALA A 605 35.58 23.99 -15.91
CA ALA A 605 35.73 25.31 -15.30
C ALA A 605 34.75 26.33 -15.90
N MET A 606 34.60 26.34 -17.24
CA MET A 606 33.61 27.17 -17.94
C MET A 606 32.17 26.76 -17.64
N ALA A 607 31.88 25.47 -17.50
CA ALA A 607 30.56 24.97 -17.10
C ALA A 607 30.17 25.43 -15.69
N ILE A 608 31.11 25.36 -14.74
CA ILE A 608 30.93 25.83 -13.36
C ILE A 608 30.75 27.35 -13.32
N ALA A 609 31.63 28.11 -13.98
CA ALA A 609 31.56 29.56 -14.01
C ALA A 609 30.28 30.06 -14.69
N SER A 610 29.92 29.51 -15.85
CA SER A 610 28.68 29.87 -16.55
C SER A 610 27.44 29.57 -15.72
N LYS A 611 27.39 28.46 -14.99
CA LYS A 611 26.28 28.15 -14.06
C LYS A 611 26.17 29.15 -12.90
N ALA A 612 27.28 29.65 -12.38
CA ALA A 612 27.30 30.68 -11.35
C ALA A 612 26.83 32.04 -11.91
N VAL A 613 27.33 32.44 -13.07
CA VAL A 613 26.98 33.69 -13.75
C VAL A 613 25.51 33.74 -14.18
N ARG A 614 24.98 32.67 -14.80
CA ARG A 614 23.57 32.63 -15.22
C ARG A 614 22.60 32.75 -14.04
N ARG A 615 22.94 32.21 -12.86
CA ARG A 615 22.17 32.44 -11.62
C ARG A 615 22.13 33.93 -11.23
N VAL A 616 23.22 34.66 -11.42
CA VAL A 616 23.27 36.11 -11.13
C VAL A 616 22.50 36.92 -12.18
N PHE A 617 22.59 36.57 -13.47
CA PHE A 617 21.74 37.15 -14.49
C PHE A 617 20.24 36.91 -14.21
N LEU A 618 19.84 35.70 -13.80
CA LEU A 618 18.46 35.42 -13.38
C LEU A 618 18.00 36.28 -12.19
N ASN A 619 18.89 36.57 -11.23
CA ASN A 619 18.57 37.50 -10.12
C ASN A 619 18.32 38.93 -10.64
N TYR A 620 19.10 39.42 -11.62
CA TYR A 620 18.84 40.72 -12.25
C TYR A 620 17.52 40.72 -13.03
N VAL A 621 17.21 39.64 -13.76
CA VAL A 621 15.92 39.49 -14.46
C VAL A 621 14.74 39.47 -13.48
N GLN A 622 14.86 38.78 -12.34
CA GLN A 622 13.82 38.79 -11.30
C GLN A 622 13.62 40.19 -10.69
N ARG A 623 14.71 40.94 -10.44
CA ARG A 623 14.61 42.35 -10.00
C ARG A 623 13.97 43.24 -11.07
N ALA A 624 14.34 43.07 -12.33
CA ALA A 624 13.75 43.80 -13.45
C ALA A 624 12.26 43.52 -13.64
N ARG A 625 11.77 42.31 -13.30
CA ARG A 625 10.32 41.98 -13.28
C ARG A 625 9.60 42.47 -12.02
N GLY A 626 10.28 42.50 -10.88
CA GLY A 626 9.74 43.00 -9.61
C GLY A 626 9.64 44.53 -9.54
N ALA A 627 10.35 45.24 -10.42
CA ALA A 627 10.28 46.68 -10.55
C ALA A 627 8.96 47.13 -11.21
N GLY A 628 8.20 47.99 -10.52
CA GLY A 628 6.88 48.45 -11.00
C GLY A 628 6.94 49.46 -12.14
N ASN A 629 8.08 50.14 -12.34
CA ASN A 629 8.25 51.19 -13.34
C ASN A 629 9.21 50.76 -14.47
N ARG A 630 8.85 51.05 -15.72
CA ARG A 630 9.69 50.77 -16.92
C ARG A 630 11.11 51.35 -16.84
N ILE A 631 11.27 52.51 -16.19
CA ILE A 631 12.57 53.15 -15.99
C ILE A 631 13.44 52.34 -15.01
N GLU A 632 12.84 51.73 -13.99
CA GLU A 632 13.53 50.86 -13.03
C GLU A 632 13.89 49.51 -13.66
N THR A 633 12.99 48.92 -14.47
CA THR A 633 13.31 47.69 -15.23
C THR A 633 14.53 47.91 -16.14
N ALA A 634 14.58 49.04 -16.86
CA ALA A 634 15.71 49.42 -17.69
C ALA A 634 17.00 49.67 -16.90
N LYS A 635 16.91 50.25 -15.68
CA LYS A 635 18.08 50.45 -14.80
C LYS A 635 18.64 49.13 -14.28
N GLU A 636 17.81 48.14 -13.92
CA GLU A 636 18.30 46.80 -13.55
C GLU A 636 18.89 46.05 -14.74
N LEU A 637 18.32 46.18 -15.95
CA LEU A 637 18.90 45.61 -17.17
C LEU A 637 20.24 46.28 -17.54
N LYS A 638 20.39 47.60 -17.38
CA LYS A 638 21.68 48.30 -17.52
C LYS A 638 22.73 47.78 -16.54
N LYS A 639 22.37 47.50 -15.29
CA LYS A 639 23.28 46.87 -14.30
C LYS A 639 23.71 45.46 -14.73
N MET A 640 22.79 44.67 -15.28
CA MET A 640 23.09 43.32 -15.81
C MET A 640 24.09 43.38 -16.98
N ILE A 641 23.92 44.33 -17.90
CA ILE A 641 24.83 44.55 -19.03
C ILE A 641 26.20 45.02 -18.54
N ALA A 642 26.26 45.98 -17.60
CA ALA A 642 27.51 46.43 -17.01
C ALA A 642 28.27 45.29 -16.30
N PHE A 643 27.57 44.42 -15.57
CA PHE A 643 28.16 43.22 -14.97
C PHE A 643 28.71 42.24 -16.02
N ASN A 644 27.98 42.01 -17.12
CA ASN A 644 28.46 41.19 -18.24
C ASN A 644 29.76 41.74 -18.84
N THR A 645 29.80 43.03 -19.15
CA THR A 645 30.89 43.69 -19.90
C THR A 645 32.13 44.00 -19.04
N LEU A 646 32.00 44.11 -17.71
CA LEU A 646 33.11 44.47 -16.81
C LEU A 646 33.63 43.31 -15.94
N VAL A 647 32.78 42.39 -15.52
CA VAL A 647 33.17 41.30 -14.59
C VAL A 647 33.26 39.98 -15.33
N VAL A 648 32.21 39.62 -16.06
CA VAL A 648 32.11 38.28 -16.66
C VAL A 648 33.10 38.11 -17.82
N THR A 649 33.32 39.15 -18.63
CA THR A 649 34.32 39.19 -19.73
C THR A 649 35.73 38.88 -19.25
N GLU A 650 36.16 39.59 -18.20
CA GLU A 650 37.47 39.40 -17.58
C GLU A 650 37.53 38.02 -16.89
N LEU A 651 36.45 37.56 -16.25
CA LEU A 651 36.38 36.21 -15.69
C LEU A 651 36.55 35.10 -16.74
N ILE A 652 35.98 35.23 -17.94
CA ILE A 652 36.20 34.27 -19.03
C ILE A 652 37.65 34.33 -19.53
N SER A 653 38.25 35.52 -19.71
CA SER A 653 39.65 35.62 -20.15
C SER A 653 40.63 35.05 -19.11
N ASP A 654 40.34 35.26 -17.82
CA ASP A 654 41.08 34.71 -16.68
C ASP A 654 41.04 33.18 -16.63
N ILE A 655 39.89 32.56 -16.95
CA ILE A 655 39.72 31.09 -17.02
C ILE A 655 40.39 30.52 -18.27
N LYS A 656 40.31 31.20 -19.41
CA LYS A 656 40.94 30.75 -20.67
C LYS A 656 42.47 30.85 -20.64
N GLY A 657 43.00 31.86 -19.92
CA GLY A 657 44.42 32.16 -19.79
C GLY A 657 44.95 33.14 -20.84
N GLU A 658 44.09 33.91 -21.48
CA GLU A 658 44.46 34.90 -22.50
C GLU A 658 44.92 36.20 -21.81
N SER A 659 46.23 36.37 -21.64
CA SER A 659 46.80 37.57 -21.03
C SER A 659 46.72 38.76 -21.97
N THR A 660 46.03 39.82 -21.56
CA THR A 660 46.00 41.12 -22.24
C THR A 660 47.39 41.77 -22.28
N THR A 661 48.20 41.45 -23.29
CA THR A 661 49.37 42.25 -23.65
C THR A 661 48.90 43.56 -24.27
N LEU A 662 49.27 44.68 -23.65
CA LEU A 662 48.99 46.03 -24.13
C LEU A 662 49.52 46.22 -25.56
N PRO A 663 48.70 46.65 -26.54
CA PRO A 663 49.20 46.98 -27.87
C PRO A 663 50.04 48.26 -27.81
N THR A 664 51.29 48.17 -28.23
CA THR A 664 52.06 49.33 -28.70
C THR A 664 52.15 49.20 -30.22
N GLU A 665 51.65 50.21 -30.92
CA GLU A 665 51.64 50.37 -32.40
C GLU A 665 53.08 50.48 -33.00
N PRO A 666 53.30 50.56 -34.34
CA PRO A 666 52.35 50.46 -35.48
C PRO A 666 52.83 49.55 -36.66
N VAL A 667 52.06 49.56 -37.77
CA VAL A 667 52.48 49.62 -39.21
C VAL A 667 51.90 48.56 -40.17
N SER A 668 51.02 49.06 -41.06
CA SER A 668 50.59 48.64 -42.42
C SER A 668 50.57 47.16 -42.87
N SER A 669 49.42 46.73 -43.42
CA SER A 669 49.22 46.69 -44.89
C SER A 669 47.76 46.35 -45.29
N GLU A 670 47.18 47.16 -46.18
CA GLU A 670 46.06 46.81 -47.08
C GLU A 670 46.60 46.06 -48.32
N PRO A 671 45.76 45.53 -49.23
CA PRO A 671 44.43 44.93 -49.08
C PRO A 671 44.34 43.54 -49.79
N GLU A 672 43.18 42.86 -49.73
CA GLU A 672 42.62 42.21 -50.93
C GLU A 672 41.11 42.01 -50.80
N GLN A 673 40.36 42.40 -51.83
CA GLN A 673 38.91 42.25 -51.92
C GLN A 673 38.59 41.00 -52.74
N ILE A 674 37.69 40.12 -52.26
CA ILE A 674 36.93 39.23 -53.14
C ILE A 674 35.44 39.37 -52.81
N VAL A 675 34.73 39.69 -53.89
CA VAL A 675 33.31 40.00 -54.04
C VAL A 675 32.37 38.90 -53.52
N GLU A 676 31.39 39.29 -52.69
CA GLU A 676 30.01 38.78 -52.79
C GLU A 676 29.06 39.99 -52.79
N GLU A 677 28.67 40.45 -53.98
CA GLU A 677 27.58 41.41 -54.17
C GLU A 677 26.22 40.69 -54.13
N LYS A 678 25.30 41.12 -53.25
CA LYS A 678 23.97 41.65 -53.64
C LYS A 678 23.08 42.03 -52.45
N GLU A 679 22.37 43.16 -52.62
CA GLU A 679 21.18 43.60 -51.88
C GLU A 679 21.38 44.07 -50.42
N GLU A 680 22.14 45.17 -50.24
CA GLU A 680 22.09 46.03 -49.03
C GLU A 680 21.45 47.43 -49.26
N ASP A 681 20.80 47.66 -50.42
CA ASP A 681 20.38 48.99 -50.90
C ASP A 681 19.14 49.64 -50.20
N GLU A 682 18.59 49.08 -49.11
CA GLU A 682 17.36 49.62 -48.47
C GLU A 682 17.49 50.13 -47.01
N TRP A 683 18.70 50.28 -46.44
CA TRP A 683 18.86 50.83 -45.07
C TRP A 683 19.76 52.08 -44.92
N GLU A 684 20.22 52.70 -46.01
CA GLU A 684 20.99 53.96 -45.98
C GLU A 684 20.10 55.23 -45.85
N SER A 685 19.36 55.40 -44.75
CA SER A 685 18.52 56.62 -44.57
C SER A 685 18.40 57.18 -43.14
N LEU A 686 19.46 57.03 -42.32
CA LEU A 686 19.58 57.73 -41.03
C LEU A 686 20.97 58.37 -40.78
N GLN A 687 21.51 59.10 -41.78
CA GLN A 687 22.64 60.00 -41.56
C GLN A 687 22.20 61.46 -41.37
N THR A 688 21.94 61.89 -40.13
CA THR A 688 22.06 63.32 -39.78
C THR A 688 22.75 63.57 -38.43
N LEU A 689 23.80 64.39 -38.51
CA LEU A 689 24.40 65.23 -37.45
C LEU A 689 25.32 64.59 -36.38
N ARG A 690 26.62 64.77 -36.64
CA ARG A 690 27.73 64.78 -35.67
C ARG A 690 27.57 65.88 -34.59
N LYS A 691 28.21 65.63 -33.42
CA LYS A 691 28.50 66.56 -32.29
C LYS A 691 27.26 66.88 -31.41
N THR A 692 27.30 66.84 -30.07
CA THR A 692 28.40 66.96 -29.09
C THR A 692 28.28 66.03 -27.86
N ARG A 693 29.41 65.82 -27.14
CA ARG A 693 29.66 65.10 -25.85
C ARG A 693 28.82 65.61 -24.65
N PRO A 694 28.69 64.90 -23.48
CA PRO A 694 29.65 63.99 -22.76
C PRO A 694 29.09 62.57 -22.42
N SER A 695 29.81 61.59 -21.84
CA SER A 695 31.08 61.59 -21.06
C SER A 695 32.00 60.36 -21.32
N LYS A 696 33.33 60.58 -21.37
CA LYS A 696 34.17 59.86 -22.36
C LYS A 696 34.81 58.52 -21.95
N GLU A 697 34.80 58.12 -20.68
CA GLU A 697 35.53 56.91 -20.22
C GLU A 697 34.62 55.71 -19.90
N LEU A 698 33.47 55.93 -19.27
CA LEU A 698 32.51 54.86 -18.97
C LEU A 698 31.80 54.37 -20.24
N GLU A 699 31.38 55.29 -21.11
CA GLU A 699 30.84 54.97 -22.43
C GLU A 699 31.86 54.25 -23.33
N ALA A 700 33.15 54.61 -23.25
CA ALA A 700 34.20 53.96 -24.03
C ALA A 700 34.52 52.53 -23.54
N LYS A 701 34.25 52.21 -22.27
CA LYS A 701 34.36 50.83 -21.74
C LYS A 701 33.09 50.02 -22.02
N LEU A 702 31.90 50.61 -21.85
CA LEU A 702 30.61 49.98 -22.16
C LEU A 702 30.38 49.79 -23.67
N GLY A 703 31.03 50.59 -24.52
CA GLY A 703 31.00 50.45 -25.98
C GLY A 703 31.81 49.28 -26.53
N LYS A 704 32.60 48.58 -25.70
CA LYS A 704 33.21 47.29 -26.09
C LYS A 704 32.13 46.21 -26.07
N PRO A 705 32.11 45.25 -27.02
CA PRO A 705 31.19 44.13 -26.95
C PRO A 705 31.50 43.27 -25.72
N GLY A 706 30.54 43.13 -24.81
CA GLY A 706 30.58 42.11 -23.75
C GLY A 706 30.45 40.70 -24.36
N GLN A 707 30.81 39.65 -23.60
CA GLN A 707 30.75 38.30 -24.18
C GLN A 707 29.34 37.84 -24.52
N THR A 708 29.29 36.89 -25.45
CA THR A 708 28.10 36.17 -25.89
C THR A 708 28.14 34.67 -25.56
N GLU A 709 29.21 34.18 -24.91
CA GLU A 709 29.39 32.75 -24.59
C GLU A 709 28.46 32.26 -23.47
N ILE A 710 28.12 33.13 -22.51
CA ILE A 710 27.20 32.82 -21.42
C ILE A 710 25.87 33.50 -21.72
N THR A 711 24.91 32.75 -22.26
CA THR A 711 23.56 33.25 -22.59
C THR A 711 22.49 32.67 -21.67
N LEU A 712 21.35 33.35 -21.58
CA LEU A 712 20.14 32.90 -20.88
C LEU A 712 19.18 32.07 -21.77
N LYS A 713 19.63 31.62 -22.95
CA LYS A 713 18.76 30.97 -23.95
C LYS A 713 18.04 29.73 -23.41
N ASP A 714 18.76 28.92 -22.62
CA ASP A 714 18.25 27.66 -22.06
C ASP A 714 17.57 27.85 -20.69
N ASP A 715 17.79 28.99 -20.03
CA ASP A 715 17.26 29.31 -18.69
C ASP A 715 15.94 30.10 -18.73
N LEU A 716 15.58 30.73 -19.86
CA LEU A 716 14.36 31.54 -20.02
C LEU A 716 13.57 31.22 -21.31
N PRO A 717 12.24 31.05 -21.24
CA PRO A 717 11.41 30.80 -22.42
C PRO A 717 11.42 32.00 -23.37
N PHE A 718 11.30 31.76 -24.67
CA PHE A 718 11.39 32.78 -25.73
C PHE A 718 10.54 34.03 -25.44
N ARG A 719 9.28 33.83 -25.02
CA ARG A 719 8.37 34.93 -24.66
C ARG A 719 8.96 35.87 -23.63
N GLU A 720 9.48 35.34 -22.52
CA GLU A 720 10.04 36.17 -21.45
C GLU A 720 11.33 36.90 -21.88
N ARG A 721 12.10 36.31 -22.80
CA ARG A 721 13.28 36.96 -23.38
C ARG A 721 12.89 38.09 -24.33
N ALA A 722 11.86 37.87 -25.16
CA ALA A 722 11.27 38.89 -26.02
C ALA A 722 10.64 40.03 -25.19
N ASP A 723 9.86 39.73 -24.16
CA ASP A 723 9.20 40.72 -23.28
C ASP A 723 10.23 41.64 -22.59
N LEU A 724 11.38 41.10 -22.16
CA LEU A 724 12.48 41.89 -21.57
C LEU A 724 13.18 42.78 -22.61
N TYR A 725 13.42 42.25 -23.82
CA TYR A 725 14.00 43.01 -24.93
C TYR A 725 13.05 44.12 -25.40
N GLU A 726 11.76 43.83 -25.57
CA GLU A 726 10.71 44.80 -25.93
C GLU A 726 10.55 45.87 -24.84
N SER A 727 10.60 45.51 -23.56
CA SER A 727 10.56 46.48 -22.45
C SER A 727 11.73 47.45 -22.48
N TYR A 728 12.94 46.98 -22.83
CA TYR A 728 14.13 47.83 -22.95
C TYR A 728 14.11 48.66 -24.25
N LEU A 729 13.68 48.08 -25.37
CA LEU A 729 13.47 48.78 -26.65
C LEU A 729 12.46 49.92 -26.50
N LEU A 730 11.33 49.68 -25.81
CA LEU A 730 10.34 50.70 -25.49
C LEU A 730 10.97 51.84 -24.69
N PHE A 731 11.81 51.52 -23.71
CA PHE A 731 12.55 52.53 -22.93
C PHE A 731 13.48 53.37 -23.83
N CYS A 732 14.26 52.75 -24.73
CA CYS A 732 15.13 53.46 -25.70
C CYS A 732 14.35 54.36 -26.69
N ILE A 733 13.04 54.13 -26.86
CA ILE A 733 12.17 54.93 -27.72
C ILE A 733 11.48 56.06 -26.94
N THR A 734 11.08 55.83 -25.68
CA THR A 734 10.39 56.82 -24.85
C THR A 734 11.33 57.78 -24.12
N GLY A 735 12.57 57.38 -23.85
CA GLY A 735 13.53 58.12 -23.04
C GLY A 735 13.21 58.09 -21.53
N GLU A 736 14.09 58.68 -20.72
CA GLU A 736 13.86 58.82 -19.28
C GLU A 736 13.00 60.07 -19.00
N VAL A 737 11.81 59.86 -18.42
CA VAL A 737 10.93 60.92 -17.94
C VAL A 737 11.28 61.23 -16.49
N THR A 738 11.98 62.33 -16.24
CA THR A 738 12.25 62.81 -14.89
C THR A 738 11.18 63.79 -14.45
N VAL A 739 10.55 63.53 -13.30
CA VAL A 739 9.62 64.49 -12.67
C VAL A 739 10.46 65.42 -11.80
N VAL A 740 10.63 66.67 -12.22
CA VAL A 740 11.24 67.69 -11.35
C VAL A 740 10.27 68.09 -10.24
N PRO A 741 10.75 68.57 -9.07
CA PRO A 741 9.93 68.92 -7.92
C PRO A 741 9.13 70.22 -8.11
N PHE A 742 8.23 70.22 -9.09
CA PHE A 742 7.12 71.14 -9.30
C PHE A 742 6.01 70.54 -10.22
N GLY A 743 6.07 69.22 -10.50
CA GLY A 743 5.09 68.51 -11.34
C GLY A 743 5.38 68.53 -12.84
N ALA A 744 6.41 69.25 -13.30
CA ALA A 744 6.84 69.20 -14.70
C ALA A 744 7.58 67.89 -15.01
N GLN A 745 7.22 67.26 -16.12
CA GLN A 745 7.89 66.07 -16.67
C GLN A 745 8.89 66.52 -17.74
N ILE A 746 10.17 66.19 -17.55
CA ILE A 746 11.23 66.42 -18.54
C ILE A 746 11.59 65.08 -19.16
N THR A 747 11.30 64.93 -20.45
CA THR A 747 11.83 63.84 -21.29
C THR A 747 13.24 64.15 -21.74
N THR A 748 14.18 63.26 -21.42
CA THR A 748 15.51 63.26 -22.04
C THR A 748 15.41 62.85 -23.51
N LYS A 749 16.35 63.33 -24.35
CA LYS A 749 16.36 63.00 -25.79
C LYS A 749 16.90 61.59 -26.02
N LYS A 750 16.59 61.01 -27.18
CA LYS A 750 17.03 59.67 -27.59
C LYS A 750 18.55 59.62 -27.76
N ASP A 751 19.22 58.79 -26.98
CA ASP A 751 20.67 58.58 -27.05
C ASP A 751 21.01 57.29 -27.82
N ASN A 752 21.81 57.42 -28.88
CA ASN A 752 22.23 56.27 -29.71
C ASN A 752 23.02 55.21 -28.92
N ALA A 753 23.62 55.59 -27.78
CA ALA A 753 24.33 54.67 -26.90
C ALA A 753 23.41 53.60 -26.29
N GLU A 754 22.12 53.87 -26.13
CA GLU A 754 21.19 52.89 -25.55
C GLU A 754 20.88 51.73 -26.49
N TYR A 755 20.93 51.94 -27.81
CA TYR A 755 20.77 50.88 -28.82
C TYR A 755 21.99 49.94 -28.86
N LEU A 756 23.19 50.42 -28.52
CA LEU A 756 24.36 49.54 -28.34
C LEU A 756 24.16 48.62 -27.12
N LEU A 757 23.62 49.15 -26.02
CA LEU A 757 23.26 48.37 -24.83
C LEU A 757 22.11 47.38 -25.12
N LEU A 758 21.12 47.75 -25.95
CA LEU A 758 20.05 46.87 -26.41
C LEU A 758 20.61 45.67 -27.21
N ASN A 759 21.60 45.90 -28.07
CA ASN A 759 22.26 44.81 -28.80
C ASN A 759 23.05 43.88 -27.86
N GLN A 760 23.75 44.42 -26.86
CA GLN A 760 24.42 43.62 -25.82
C GLN A 760 23.40 42.82 -24.98
N LEU A 761 22.23 43.39 -24.67
CA LEU A 761 21.14 42.70 -24.00
C LEU A 761 20.59 41.54 -24.82
N GLY A 762 20.41 41.72 -26.14
CA GLY A 762 20.03 40.65 -27.06
C GLY A 762 21.02 39.48 -27.04
N GLY A 763 22.32 39.78 -26.98
CA GLY A 763 23.39 38.79 -26.80
C GLY A 763 23.30 38.01 -25.49
N ILE A 764 23.13 38.70 -24.35
CA ILE A 764 22.97 38.05 -23.03
C ILE A 764 21.71 37.17 -22.97
N LEU A 765 20.61 37.63 -23.56
CA LEU A 765 19.37 36.86 -23.67
C LEU A 765 19.48 35.71 -24.68
N GLY A 766 20.52 35.66 -25.53
CA GLY A 766 20.66 34.66 -26.58
C GLY A 766 19.52 34.72 -27.60
N LEU A 767 19.05 35.93 -27.93
CA LEU A 767 18.14 36.17 -29.04
C LEU A 767 18.93 36.17 -30.35
N THR A 768 18.39 35.54 -31.39
CA THR A 768 18.95 35.54 -32.73
C THR A 768 18.60 36.83 -33.47
N ASN A 769 19.41 37.22 -34.47
CA ASN A 769 19.15 38.42 -35.27
C ASN A 769 17.76 38.42 -35.92
N LYS A 770 17.25 37.24 -36.32
CA LYS A 770 15.89 37.08 -36.87
C LYS A 770 14.82 37.37 -35.81
N GLU A 771 14.93 36.76 -34.63
CA GLU A 771 14.01 37.01 -33.51
C GLU A 771 14.03 38.49 -33.06
N VAL A 772 15.20 39.13 -33.08
CA VAL A 772 15.34 40.57 -32.80
C VAL A 772 14.58 41.40 -33.84
N VAL A 773 14.81 41.16 -35.13
CA VAL A 773 14.10 41.85 -36.22
C VAL A 773 12.58 41.64 -36.11
N ASP A 774 12.12 40.42 -35.82
CA ASP A 774 10.69 40.13 -35.59
C ASP A 774 10.09 40.93 -34.43
N ILE A 775 10.84 41.19 -33.35
CA ILE A 775 10.38 42.02 -32.23
C ILE A 775 10.29 43.49 -32.65
N HIS A 776 11.29 44.02 -33.38
CA HIS A 776 11.24 45.37 -33.93
C HIS A 776 10.08 45.56 -34.92
N ILE A 777 9.82 44.57 -35.79
CA ILE A 777 8.68 44.59 -36.72
C ILE A 777 7.35 44.58 -35.93
N LYS A 778 7.16 43.66 -34.96
CA LYS A 778 5.93 43.62 -34.14
C LYS A 778 5.71 44.92 -33.36
N PHE A 779 6.77 45.52 -32.85
CA PHE A 779 6.69 46.81 -32.17
C PHE A 779 6.28 47.93 -33.14
N ALA A 780 6.87 47.96 -34.34
CA ALA A 780 6.49 48.86 -35.42
C ALA A 780 5.03 48.65 -35.86
N GLU A 781 4.56 47.41 -36.01
CA GLU A 781 3.17 47.08 -36.31
C GLU A 781 2.21 47.60 -35.22
N GLN A 782 2.51 47.41 -33.93
CA GLN A 782 1.69 47.92 -32.83
C GLN A 782 1.63 49.46 -32.81
N ALA A 783 2.76 50.12 -33.01
CA ALA A 783 2.84 51.58 -33.04
C ALA A 783 2.10 52.16 -34.27
N PHE A 784 2.22 51.49 -35.42
CA PHE A 784 1.49 51.82 -36.64
C PHE A 784 -0.01 51.62 -36.47
N THR A 785 -0.45 50.46 -35.95
CA THR A 785 -1.87 50.12 -35.71
C THR A 785 -2.56 51.17 -34.84
N LYS A 786 -1.99 51.53 -33.68
CA LYS A 786 -2.58 52.54 -32.77
C LYS A 786 -2.73 53.92 -33.41
N ARG A 787 -1.82 54.30 -34.33
CA ARG A 787 -1.93 55.56 -35.08
C ARG A 787 -2.92 55.44 -36.24
N ALA A 788 -2.92 54.31 -36.94
CA ALA A 788 -3.80 54.04 -38.07
C ALA A 788 -5.28 53.93 -37.65
N GLU A 789 -5.58 53.34 -36.49
CA GLU A 789 -6.94 53.29 -35.91
C GLU A 789 -7.52 54.69 -35.67
N VAL A 790 -6.70 55.65 -35.24
CA VAL A 790 -7.09 57.05 -35.04
C VAL A 790 -7.33 57.76 -36.38
N ILE A 791 -6.48 57.51 -37.39
CA ILE A 791 -6.60 58.11 -38.73
C ILE A 791 -7.79 57.52 -39.52
N LEU A 792 -8.12 56.24 -39.29
CA LEU A 792 -9.17 55.48 -39.99
C LEU A 792 -10.46 55.31 -39.16
N ALA A 793 -10.72 56.21 -38.21
CA ALA A 793 -11.89 56.15 -37.33
C ALA A 793 -13.22 55.98 -38.11
N ASP A 794 -13.37 56.66 -39.25
CA ASP A 794 -14.56 56.63 -40.12
C ASP A 794 -14.53 55.53 -41.21
N GLY A 795 -13.54 54.63 -41.19
CA GLY A 795 -13.40 53.50 -42.14
C GLY A 795 -13.02 53.85 -43.59
N GLN A 796 -13.15 55.12 -44.02
CA GLN A 796 -12.87 55.52 -45.40
C GLN A 796 -11.38 55.79 -45.69
N LEU A 797 -10.87 55.18 -46.76
CA LEU A 797 -9.54 55.41 -47.35
C LEU A 797 -9.55 56.59 -48.33
N SER A 798 -9.45 57.82 -47.83
CA SER A 798 -9.23 58.99 -48.68
C SER A 798 -7.75 59.12 -49.06
N LYS A 799 -7.45 59.77 -50.20
CA LYS A 799 -6.07 60.00 -50.67
C LYS A 799 -5.19 60.69 -49.60
N ALA A 800 -5.74 61.68 -48.90
CA ALA A 800 -5.05 62.38 -47.81
C ALA A 800 -4.76 61.47 -46.60
N ARG A 801 -5.64 60.51 -46.29
CA ARG A 801 -5.39 59.51 -45.23
C ARG A 801 -4.32 58.51 -45.63
N ILE A 802 -4.27 58.11 -46.90
CA ILE A 802 -3.20 57.25 -47.43
C ILE A 802 -1.84 57.97 -47.33
N GLU A 803 -1.79 59.26 -47.64
CA GLU A 803 -0.57 60.08 -47.48
C GLU A 803 -0.15 60.21 -46.00
N GLN A 804 -1.08 60.45 -45.08
CA GLN A 804 -0.81 60.47 -43.63
C GLN A 804 -0.36 59.11 -43.09
N LEU A 805 -0.96 58.01 -43.57
CA LEU A 805 -0.55 56.65 -43.20
C LEU A 805 0.85 56.32 -43.76
N ALA A 806 1.18 56.77 -44.98
CA ALA A 806 2.51 56.61 -45.55
C ALA A 806 3.57 57.42 -44.78
N GLU A 807 3.23 58.61 -44.27
CA GLU A 807 4.10 59.37 -43.38
C GLU A 807 4.32 58.63 -42.05
N VAL A 808 3.24 58.15 -41.42
CA VAL A 808 3.33 57.38 -40.17
C VAL A 808 4.11 56.07 -40.37
N GLN A 809 3.96 55.40 -41.51
CA GLN A 809 4.74 54.22 -41.87
C GLN A 809 6.25 54.55 -41.90
N LYS A 810 6.64 55.64 -42.58
CA LYS A 810 8.03 56.11 -42.66
C LYS A 810 8.60 56.51 -41.29
N GLN A 811 7.80 57.15 -40.43
CA GLN A 811 8.20 57.52 -39.07
C GLN A 811 8.42 56.31 -38.14
N VAL A 812 7.79 55.17 -38.44
CA VAL A 812 7.81 53.96 -37.59
C VAL A 812 8.73 52.87 -38.16
N GLY A 813 9.13 52.95 -39.44
CA GLY A 813 10.06 52.02 -40.07
C GLY A 813 9.44 50.67 -40.46
N LEU A 814 8.12 50.62 -40.70
CA LEU A 814 7.40 49.39 -41.01
C LEU A 814 7.44 49.08 -42.53
N PRO A 815 7.78 47.85 -42.96
CA PRO A 815 7.73 47.48 -44.37
C PRO A 815 6.33 47.59 -44.97
N GLY A 816 6.25 47.91 -46.27
CA GLY A 816 4.99 48.24 -46.96
C GLY A 816 3.93 47.13 -46.89
N GLU A 817 4.34 45.87 -46.93
CA GLU A 817 3.44 44.71 -46.88
C GLU A 817 2.68 44.63 -45.55
N TYR A 818 3.40 44.78 -44.43
CA TYR A 818 2.82 44.77 -43.09
C TYR A 818 1.94 46.00 -42.84
N ALA A 819 2.37 47.19 -43.29
CA ALA A 819 1.56 48.40 -43.21
C ALA A 819 0.24 48.26 -43.99
N GLN A 820 0.28 47.73 -45.22
CA GLN A 820 -0.91 47.46 -46.02
C GLN A 820 -1.81 46.40 -45.38
N LYS A 821 -1.24 45.35 -44.76
CA LYS A 821 -2.00 44.33 -44.03
C LYS A 821 -2.75 44.91 -42.83
N VAL A 822 -2.09 45.77 -42.04
CA VAL A 822 -2.73 46.48 -40.92
C VAL A 822 -3.85 47.42 -41.42
N ILE A 823 -3.59 48.21 -42.47
CA ILE A 823 -4.61 49.08 -43.08
C ILE A 823 -5.82 48.26 -43.53
N LYS A 824 -5.60 47.18 -44.30
CA LYS A 824 -6.67 46.28 -44.77
C LYS A 824 -7.48 45.76 -43.59
N ASN A 825 -6.84 45.20 -42.56
CA ASN A 825 -7.51 44.66 -41.38
C ASN A 825 -8.36 45.71 -40.63
N ILE A 826 -7.85 46.94 -40.46
CA ILE A 826 -8.61 48.03 -39.82
C ILE A 826 -9.82 48.39 -40.70
N THR A 827 -9.63 48.52 -42.02
CA THR A 827 -10.73 48.88 -42.94
C THR A 827 -11.81 47.82 -43.04
N THR A 828 -11.47 46.53 -43.16
CA THR A 828 -12.46 45.44 -43.21
C THR A 828 -13.25 45.36 -41.90
N THR A 829 -12.58 45.48 -40.75
CA THR A 829 -13.24 45.50 -39.43
C THR A 829 -14.23 46.66 -39.29
N LYS A 830 -13.87 47.87 -39.77
CA LYS A 830 -14.76 49.04 -39.76
C LYS A 830 -15.88 48.96 -40.79
N MET A 831 -15.62 48.39 -41.97
CA MET A 831 -16.65 48.17 -43.01
C MET A 831 -17.68 47.14 -42.58
N ALA A 832 -17.26 46.00 -42.00
CA ALA A 832 -18.18 45.00 -41.46
C ALA A 832 -19.12 45.60 -40.41
N ALA A 833 -18.57 46.34 -39.42
CA ALA A 833 -19.38 47.04 -38.42
C ALA A 833 -20.37 48.05 -39.04
N ALA A 834 -19.98 48.77 -40.10
CA ALA A 834 -20.89 49.67 -40.81
C ALA A 834 -22.03 48.90 -41.51
N ILE A 835 -21.71 47.80 -42.19
CA ILE A 835 -22.68 46.94 -42.90
C ILE A 835 -23.68 46.34 -41.91
N GLU A 836 -23.24 45.79 -40.78
CA GLU A 836 -24.14 45.25 -39.74
C GLU A 836 -25.15 46.30 -39.24
N THR A 837 -24.72 47.55 -39.03
CA THR A 837 -25.67 48.63 -38.64
C THR A 837 -26.65 49.03 -39.75
N ALA A 838 -26.30 48.82 -41.02
CA ALA A 838 -27.17 49.10 -42.16
C ALA A 838 -28.20 47.98 -42.41
N VAL A 839 -27.80 46.71 -42.26
CA VAL A 839 -28.70 45.54 -42.29
C VAL A 839 -29.76 45.65 -41.18
N ASN A 840 -29.34 45.94 -39.94
CA ASN A 840 -30.26 46.11 -38.80
C ASN A 840 -31.25 47.28 -38.97
N ARG A 841 -30.96 48.24 -39.86
CA ARG A 841 -31.85 49.36 -40.22
C ARG A 841 -32.73 49.07 -41.44
N GLY A 842 -32.67 47.86 -42.01
CA GLY A 842 -33.46 47.47 -43.18
C GLY A 842 -33.10 48.19 -44.48
N ARG A 843 -31.89 48.77 -44.58
CA ARG A 843 -31.45 49.53 -45.77
C ARG A 843 -30.70 48.70 -46.82
N ILE A 844 -30.48 47.42 -46.54
CA ILE A 844 -29.79 46.47 -47.41
C ILE A 844 -30.77 45.32 -47.66
N GLY A 845 -31.36 45.29 -48.86
CA GLY A 845 -32.08 44.15 -49.41
C GLY A 845 -31.20 43.36 -50.40
N ILE A 846 -31.77 42.35 -51.04
CA ILE A 846 -31.04 41.47 -51.98
C ILE A 846 -30.41 42.24 -53.16
N GLN A 847 -31.03 43.33 -53.62
CA GLN A 847 -30.49 44.17 -54.69
C GLN A 847 -29.18 44.85 -54.26
N GLN A 848 -29.14 45.45 -53.06
CA GLN A 848 -27.92 46.07 -52.52
C GLN A 848 -26.85 45.03 -52.16
N VAL A 849 -27.25 43.80 -51.80
CA VAL A 849 -26.31 42.67 -51.63
C VAL A 849 -25.65 42.31 -52.97
N ARG A 850 -26.42 42.26 -54.08
CA ARG A 850 -25.87 42.06 -55.43
C ARG A 850 -24.92 43.19 -55.81
N GLU A 851 -25.30 44.46 -55.63
CA GLU A 851 -24.43 45.62 -55.86
C GLU A 851 -23.10 45.56 -55.07
N LEU A 852 -23.14 45.14 -53.81
CA LEU A 852 -21.94 44.99 -52.99
C LEU A 852 -21.05 43.80 -53.41
N LYS A 853 -21.65 42.71 -53.90
CA LYS A 853 -20.95 41.56 -54.47
C LYS A 853 -20.31 41.90 -55.83
N GLU A 854 -21.00 42.66 -56.67
CA GLU A 854 -20.47 43.23 -57.92
C GLU A 854 -19.34 44.24 -57.67
N ALA A 855 -19.40 44.98 -56.56
CA ALA A 855 -18.30 45.83 -56.06
C ALA A 855 -17.11 45.02 -55.47
N ASN A 856 -17.10 43.69 -55.60
CA ASN A 856 -16.05 42.78 -55.15
C ASN A 856 -15.81 42.82 -53.62
N VAL A 857 -16.82 43.19 -52.83
CA VAL A 857 -16.76 43.11 -51.37
C VAL A 857 -17.07 41.67 -50.94
N ASP A 858 -16.17 41.06 -50.18
CA ASP A 858 -16.37 39.73 -49.59
C ASP A 858 -17.38 39.78 -48.44
N LEU A 859 -18.67 39.66 -48.78
CA LEU A 859 -19.78 39.68 -47.84
C LEU A 859 -19.83 38.43 -46.94
N ASP A 860 -19.18 37.34 -47.34
CA ASP A 860 -19.22 36.06 -46.62
C ASP A 860 -18.46 36.11 -45.31
N SER A 861 -17.33 36.84 -45.26
CA SER A 861 -16.57 37.10 -44.03
C SER A 861 -17.07 38.31 -43.23
N MET A 862 -17.80 39.24 -43.86
CA MET A 862 -18.26 40.50 -43.23
C MET A 862 -19.68 40.43 -42.62
N ILE A 863 -20.53 39.48 -43.01
CA ILE A 863 -21.91 39.37 -42.52
C ILE A 863 -22.17 37.98 -41.93
N SER A 864 -22.64 37.95 -40.67
CA SER A 864 -23.03 36.73 -39.98
C SER A 864 -24.17 35.98 -40.69
N VAL A 865 -24.13 34.64 -40.63
CA VAL A 865 -25.09 33.75 -41.31
C VAL A 865 -26.54 34.07 -40.93
N THR A 866 -26.80 34.36 -39.65
CA THR A 866 -28.15 34.70 -39.14
C THR A 866 -28.70 36.01 -39.71
N LEU A 867 -27.86 37.00 -40.01
CA LEU A 867 -28.30 38.22 -40.69
C LEU A 867 -28.63 37.96 -42.16
N ARG A 868 -27.88 37.07 -42.83
CA ARG A 868 -28.14 36.66 -44.22
C ARG A 868 -29.45 35.85 -44.34
N GLU A 869 -29.70 34.92 -43.43
CA GLU A 869 -30.98 34.20 -43.32
C GLU A 869 -32.19 35.15 -43.10
N ASN A 870 -32.01 36.22 -42.32
CA ASN A 870 -33.05 37.23 -42.11
C ASN A 870 -33.31 38.11 -43.34
N ILE A 871 -32.29 38.41 -44.15
CA ILE A 871 -32.46 39.07 -45.46
C ILE A 871 -33.24 38.14 -46.40
N PHE A 872 -32.86 36.87 -46.48
CA PHE A 872 -33.55 35.87 -47.29
C PHE A 872 -35.04 35.75 -46.93
N ARG A 873 -35.35 35.56 -45.63
CA ARG A 873 -36.72 35.45 -45.13
C ARG A 873 -37.60 36.62 -45.59
N LYS A 874 -37.13 37.86 -45.43
CA LYS A 874 -37.87 39.06 -45.85
C LYS A 874 -38.11 39.10 -47.36
N THR A 875 -37.10 38.78 -48.16
CA THR A 875 -37.24 38.78 -49.63
C THR A 875 -38.22 37.73 -50.13
N VAL A 876 -38.30 36.57 -49.47
CA VAL A 876 -39.31 35.54 -49.77
C VAL A 876 -40.72 35.98 -49.35
N GLU A 877 -40.87 36.65 -48.20
CA GLU A 877 -42.14 37.22 -47.77
C GLU A 877 -42.66 38.33 -48.72
N GLU A 878 -41.77 39.14 -49.29
CA GLU A 878 -42.09 40.15 -50.31
C GLU A 878 -42.56 39.49 -51.61
N ILE A 879 -41.91 38.41 -52.08
CA ILE A 879 -42.30 37.67 -53.28
C ILE A 879 -43.71 37.06 -53.16
N PHE A 880 -44.02 36.44 -52.02
CA PHE A 880 -45.34 35.88 -51.73
C PHE A 880 -46.44 36.93 -51.47
N SER A 881 -46.11 38.22 -51.40
CA SER A 881 -47.06 39.32 -51.17
C SER A 881 -47.18 40.26 -52.38
N SER A 882 -46.84 39.78 -53.58
CA SER A 882 -46.68 40.60 -54.78
C SER A 882 -47.97 40.80 -55.61
N GLY A 883 -49.04 40.05 -55.32
CA GLY A 883 -50.31 40.05 -56.06
C GLY A 883 -50.27 39.39 -57.45
N THR A 884 -49.09 38.95 -57.90
CA THR A 884 -48.86 38.47 -59.27
C THR A 884 -49.17 36.98 -59.48
N GLY A 885 -49.05 36.19 -58.41
CA GLY A 885 -49.25 34.75 -58.46
C GLY A 885 -48.30 34.01 -59.39
N VAL A 886 -47.04 34.45 -59.45
CA VAL A 886 -45.96 33.77 -60.19
C VAL A 886 -44.82 33.53 -59.21
N PHE A 887 -44.48 32.26 -59.00
CA PHE A 887 -43.35 31.83 -58.19
C PHE A 887 -42.28 31.23 -59.10
N ASP A 888 -41.09 31.87 -59.19
CA ASP A 888 -39.94 31.33 -59.92
C ASP A 888 -39.08 30.49 -58.97
N GLU A 889 -39.23 29.16 -59.07
CA GLU A 889 -38.46 28.19 -58.29
C GLU A 889 -36.94 28.36 -58.46
N HIS A 890 -36.47 28.72 -59.66
CA HIS A 890 -35.04 28.87 -59.93
C HIS A 890 -34.49 30.15 -59.28
N GLU A 891 -35.24 31.25 -59.28
CA GLU A 891 -34.79 32.47 -58.57
C GLU A 891 -34.78 32.26 -57.05
N VAL A 892 -35.84 31.69 -56.48
CA VAL A 892 -35.99 31.57 -55.02
C VAL A 892 -35.14 30.46 -54.40
N TYR A 893 -34.96 29.31 -55.07
CA TYR A 893 -34.19 28.18 -54.50
C TYR A 893 -32.72 28.14 -54.90
N GLU A 894 -32.32 28.80 -55.99
CA GLU A 894 -30.94 28.72 -56.48
C GLU A 894 -30.24 30.08 -56.53
N LYS A 895 -30.83 31.11 -57.16
CA LYS A 895 -30.16 32.41 -57.32
C LYS A 895 -30.02 33.15 -56.00
N ILE A 896 -31.12 33.40 -55.28
CA ILE A 896 -31.07 34.18 -54.03
C ILE A 896 -30.25 33.47 -52.92
N PRO A 897 -30.33 32.14 -52.73
CA PRO A 897 -29.45 31.43 -51.78
C PRO A 897 -27.98 31.45 -52.20
N ALA A 898 -27.64 31.40 -53.49
CA ALA A 898 -26.26 31.56 -53.97
C ALA A 898 -25.74 33.00 -53.88
N ASP A 899 -26.62 34.00 -53.98
CA ASP A 899 -26.27 35.41 -53.76
C ASP A 899 -25.86 35.67 -52.31
N LEU A 900 -26.63 35.13 -51.36
CA LEU A 900 -26.42 35.24 -49.90
C LEU A 900 -25.51 34.15 -49.30
N SER A 901 -25.06 33.18 -50.10
CA SER A 901 -24.31 31.99 -49.68
C SER A 901 -24.97 31.24 -48.50
N ILE A 902 -26.28 30.96 -48.62
CA ILE A 902 -27.09 30.18 -47.67
C ILE A 902 -27.28 28.75 -48.20
N ASP A 903 -27.27 27.75 -47.32
CA ASP A 903 -27.54 26.36 -47.70
C ASP A 903 -28.90 26.22 -48.40
N ALA A 904 -28.91 25.70 -49.64
CA ALA A 904 -30.12 25.55 -50.44
C ALA A 904 -31.22 24.71 -49.77
N GLU A 905 -30.84 23.74 -48.92
CA GLU A 905 -31.79 22.94 -48.13
C GLU A 905 -32.50 23.75 -47.03
N LYS A 906 -31.75 24.62 -46.32
CA LYS A 906 -32.32 25.52 -45.32
C LYS A 906 -33.20 26.59 -45.97
N ALA A 907 -32.75 27.12 -47.11
CA ALA A 907 -33.53 28.04 -47.93
C ALA A 907 -34.88 27.41 -48.34
N LYS A 908 -34.86 26.16 -48.83
CA LYS A 908 -36.07 25.38 -49.15
C LYS A 908 -36.98 25.20 -47.93
N GLY A 909 -36.43 24.86 -46.76
CA GLY A 909 -37.20 24.77 -45.51
C GLY A 909 -37.91 26.07 -45.14
N ILE A 910 -37.18 27.19 -45.11
CA ILE A 910 -37.73 28.53 -44.80
C ILE A 910 -38.85 28.91 -45.78
N VAL A 911 -38.68 28.66 -47.08
CA VAL A 911 -39.70 28.93 -48.09
C VAL A 911 -40.95 28.07 -47.88
N GLN A 912 -40.80 26.79 -47.55
CA GLN A 912 -41.95 25.89 -47.29
C GLN A 912 -42.72 26.28 -46.02
N GLU A 913 -42.05 26.71 -44.96
CA GLU A 913 -42.69 27.24 -43.75
C GLU A 913 -43.50 28.51 -44.06
N LEU A 914 -42.89 29.46 -44.76
CA LEU A 914 -43.54 30.71 -45.17
C LEU A 914 -44.73 30.46 -46.09
N ALA A 915 -44.59 29.62 -47.11
CA ALA A 915 -45.64 29.29 -48.06
C ALA A 915 -46.87 28.70 -47.35
N LYS A 916 -46.68 27.69 -46.47
CA LYS A 916 -47.79 27.09 -45.70
C LYS A 916 -48.51 28.12 -44.84
N THR A 917 -47.76 28.95 -44.11
CA THR A 917 -48.35 29.97 -43.23
C THR A 917 -49.05 31.07 -44.03
N ARG A 918 -48.55 31.43 -45.22
CA ARG A 918 -49.17 32.45 -46.07
C ARG A 918 -50.37 31.94 -46.85
N LEU A 919 -50.40 30.68 -47.25
CA LEU A 919 -51.50 30.07 -48.01
C LEU A 919 -52.85 30.19 -47.28
N GLU A 920 -52.93 29.76 -46.01
CA GLU A 920 -54.15 29.93 -45.19
C GLU A 920 -54.53 31.40 -45.00
N ASN A 921 -53.54 32.26 -44.71
CA ASN A 921 -53.76 33.70 -44.51
C ASN A 921 -54.26 34.40 -45.80
N SER A 922 -53.79 33.97 -46.98
CA SER A 922 -54.22 34.52 -48.27
C SER A 922 -55.67 34.15 -48.60
N LEU A 923 -56.15 32.96 -48.24
CA LEU A 923 -57.58 32.64 -48.34
C LEU A 923 -58.43 33.51 -47.39
N VAL A 924 -57.99 33.69 -46.14
CA VAL A 924 -58.67 34.55 -45.16
C VAL A 924 -58.74 36.01 -45.65
N GLN A 925 -57.64 36.51 -46.24
CA GLN A 925 -57.59 37.84 -46.86
C GLN A 925 -58.52 37.94 -48.07
N ALA A 926 -58.54 36.95 -48.96
CA ALA A 926 -59.45 36.92 -50.10
C ALA A 926 -60.93 36.95 -49.66
N VAL A 927 -61.34 36.16 -48.66
CA VAL A 927 -62.72 36.20 -48.14
C VAL A 927 -63.03 37.54 -47.47
N ALA A 928 -62.09 38.11 -46.71
CA ALA A 928 -62.26 39.42 -46.08
C ALA A 928 -62.44 40.54 -47.13
N LEU A 929 -61.66 40.52 -48.20
CA LEU A 929 -61.74 41.48 -49.31
C LEU A 929 -63.01 41.29 -50.15
N LEU A 930 -63.51 40.05 -50.28
CA LEU A 930 -64.79 39.75 -50.93
C LEU A 930 -65.97 40.34 -50.14
N ARG A 931 -65.96 40.22 -48.81
CA ARG A 931 -66.95 40.88 -47.93
C ARG A 931 -66.88 42.41 -48.02
N GLN A 932 -65.68 42.97 -48.24
CA GLN A 932 -65.47 44.40 -48.52
C GLN A 932 -65.78 44.80 -49.98
N ARG A 933 -66.25 43.87 -50.82
CA ARG A 933 -66.52 44.04 -52.26
C ARG A 933 -65.32 44.49 -53.12
N ASN A 934 -64.09 44.41 -52.60
CA ASN A 934 -62.87 44.83 -53.30
C ASN A 934 -62.37 43.73 -54.27
N ARG A 935 -62.88 43.75 -55.49
CA ARG A 935 -62.61 42.71 -56.51
C ARG A 935 -61.13 42.58 -56.87
N ASP A 936 -60.43 43.68 -57.05
CA ASP A 936 -59.01 43.65 -57.47
C ASP A 936 -58.12 43.11 -56.34
N GLY A 937 -58.42 43.49 -55.08
CA GLY A 937 -57.78 42.91 -53.90
C GLY A 937 -58.03 41.42 -53.75
N VAL A 938 -59.25 40.94 -54.03
CA VAL A 938 -59.57 39.51 -54.05
C VAL A 938 -58.73 38.79 -55.10
N VAL A 939 -58.66 39.29 -56.34
CA VAL A 939 -57.86 38.66 -57.41
C VAL A 939 -56.38 38.64 -57.08
N ALA A 940 -55.83 39.70 -56.48
CA ALA A 940 -54.43 39.74 -56.01
C ALA A 940 -54.18 38.70 -54.90
N SER A 941 -55.06 38.63 -53.90
CA SER A 941 -54.93 37.69 -52.77
C SER A 941 -55.10 36.22 -53.21
N LEU A 942 -55.99 35.94 -54.16
CA LEU A 942 -56.13 34.62 -54.79
C LEU A 942 -54.92 34.27 -55.68
N ASN A 943 -54.29 35.25 -56.34
CA ASN A 943 -53.03 35.04 -57.04
C ASN A 943 -51.89 34.73 -56.07
N ASP A 944 -51.77 35.43 -54.94
CA ASP A 944 -50.77 35.14 -53.90
C ASP A 944 -50.98 33.75 -53.27
N MET A 945 -52.23 33.32 -53.08
CA MET A 945 -52.58 31.95 -52.71
C MET A 945 -52.07 30.93 -53.72
N LEU A 946 -52.24 31.20 -55.03
CA LEU A 946 -51.71 30.34 -56.10
C LEU A 946 -50.18 30.33 -56.14
N ALA A 947 -49.48 31.44 -55.84
CA ALA A 947 -48.01 31.43 -55.69
C ALA A 947 -47.56 30.56 -54.50
N CYS A 948 -48.26 30.62 -53.38
CA CYS A 948 -47.99 29.77 -52.22
C CYS A 948 -48.22 28.28 -52.55
N ASP A 949 -49.29 27.94 -53.28
CA ASP A 949 -49.57 26.56 -53.70
C ASP A 949 -48.59 26.03 -54.75
N THR A 950 -48.06 26.87 -55.65
CA THR A 950 -46.96 26.44 -56.54
C THR A 950 -45.68 26.13 -55.77
N ALA A 951 -45.41 26.81 -54.65
CA ALA A 951 -44.26 26.52 -53.80
C ALA A 951 -44.48 25.29 -52.88
N VAL A 952 -45.73 25.03 -52.47
CA VAL A 952 -46.14 23.85 -51.67
C VAL A 952 -47.52 23.36 -52.14
N PRO A 953 -47.60 22.30 -52.97
CA PRO A 953 -48.87 21.75 -53.42
C PRO A 953 -49.73 21.28 -52.23
N SER A 954 -50.93 21.83 -52.14
CA SER A 954 -51.83 21.69 -51.00
C SER A 954 -53.10 20.88 -51.31
N GLU A 955 -53.71 20.35 -50.24
CA GLU A 955 -55.06 19.75 -50.22
C GLU A 955 -56.15 20.84 -50.27
N PRO A 956 -57.39 20.53 -50.69
CA PRO A 956 -58.48 21.50 -50.74
C PRO A 956 -58.75 22.15 -49.37
N LEU A 957 -58.85 23.49 -49.36
CA LEU A 957 -59.00 24.29 -48.14
C LEU A 957 -60.44 24.25 -47.65
N SER A 958 -60.65 23.81 -46.41
CA SER A 958 -61.98 23.80 -45.79
C SER A 958 -62.40 25.20 -45.32
N TRP A 959 -63.48 25.74 -45.88
CA TRP A 959 -64.10 26.98 -45.40
C TRP A 959 -65.55 26.75 -44.94
N SER A 960 -65.98 27.53 -43.95
CA SER A 960 -67.28 27.34 -43.28
C SER A 960 -68.50 27.66 -44.14
N SER A 961 -68.35 28.51 -45.17
CA SER A 961 -69.42 28.90 -46.09
C SER A 961 -69.05 28.50 -47.52
N PRO A 962 -69.68 27.47 -48.12
CA PRO A 962 -69.40 27.10 -49.50
C PRO A 962 -69.83 28.19 -50.49
N GLN A 963 -70.83 29.01 -50.14
CA GLN A 963 -71.29 30.12 -50.98
C GLN A 963 -70.21 31.20 -51.15
N GLU A 964 -69.43 31.50 -50.11
CA GLU A 964 -68.32 32.46 -50.23
C GLU A 964 -67.19 31.94 -51.13
N LEU A 965 -67.01 30.60 -51.21
CA LEU A 965 -66.04 29.98 -52.12
C LEU A 965 -66.54 30.00 -53.57
N ASP A 966 -67.82 29.72 -53.79
CA ASP A 966 -68.48 29.84 -55.10
C ASP A 966 -68.41 31.30 -55.61
N ASP A 967 -68.62 32.30 -54.73
CA ASP A 967 -68.49 33.73 -55.05
C ASP A 967 -67.04 34.15 -55.32
N LEU A 968 -66.05 33.64 -54.56
CA LEU A 968 -64.63 33.85 -54.84
C LEU A 968 -64.28 33.32 -56.24
N TYR A 969 -64.70 32.10 -56.58
CA TYR A 969 -64.48 31.50 -57.88
C TYR A 969 -65.15 32.31 -59.00
N CYS A 970 -66.38 32.80 -58.80
CA CYS A 970 -67.05 33.70 -59.74
C CYS A 970 -66.34 35.05 -59.91
N SER A 971 -65.77 35.61 -58.83
CA SER A 971 -65.01 36.86 -58.89
C SER A 971 -63.71 36.69 -59.69
N TYR A 972 -63.05 35.54 -59.56
CA TYR A 972 -61.83 35.20 -60.30
C TYR A 972 -62.14 34.82 -61.75
N LEU A 973 -63.24 34.11 -62.04
CA LEU A 973 -63.70 33.86 -63.42
C LEU A 973 -63.88 35.17 -64.21
N LYS A 974 -64.45 36.20 -63.59
CA LYS A 974 -64.65 37.52 -64.20
C LYS A 974 -63.34 38.26 -64.54
N SER A 975 -62.20 37.91 -63.94
CA SER A 975 -60.90 38.53 -64.24
C SER A 975 -60.14 37.88 -65.41
N ILE A 976 -60.76 36.91 -66.09
CA ILE A 976 -60.23 36.17 -67.26
C ILE A 976 -58.83 35.57 -66.99
N PRO A 977 -58.67 34.65 -66.02
CA PRO A 977 -57.39 34.03 -65.69
C PRO A 977 -57.00 32.96 -66.74
N LYS A 978 -55.72 32.56 -66.73
CA LYS A 978 -55.26 31.40 -67.50
C LYS A 978 -56.03 30.14 -67.06
N PRO A 979 -56.40 29.23 -67.99
CA PRO A 979 -57.22 28.05 -67.67
C PRO A 979 -56.56 27.14 -66.63
N GLU A 980 -55.23 27.03 -66.64
CA GLU A 980 -54.44 26.27 -65.66
C GLU A 980 -54.61 26.82 -64.23
N LYS A 981 -54.56 28.16 -64.06
CA LYS A 981 -54.79 28.82 -62.77
C LYS A 981 -56.23 28.66 -62.30
N LEU A 982 -57.20 28.72 -63.22
CA LEU A 982 -58.61 28.47 -62.92
C LEU A 982 -58.86 27.04 -62.44
N SER A 983 -58.33 26.03 -63.14
CA SER A 983 -58.51 24.62 -62.73
C SER A 983 -57.81 24.32 -61.41
N ARG A 984 -56.64 24.92 -61.14
CA ARG A 984 -55.96 24.74 -59.85
C ARG A 984 -56.70 25.46 -58.72
N LEU A 985 -57.21 26.67 -58.95
CA LEU A 985 -58.04 27.37 -57.96
C LEU A 985 -59.33 26.60 -57.66
N GLN A 986 -60.00 26.04 -58.67
CA GLN A 986 -61.20 25.21 -58.50
C GLN A 986 -60.92 24.02 -57.56
N TYR A 987 -59.79 23.34 -57.75
CA TYR A 987 -59.34 22.25 -56.88
C TYR A 987 -59.08 22.73 -55.44
N LEU A 988 -58.38 23.86 -55.27
CA LEU A 988 -58.05 24.42 -53.94
C LEU A 988 -59.29 24.89 -53.16
N LEU A 989 -60.31 25.43 -53.85
CA LEU A 989 -61.59 25.81 -53.26
C LEU A 989 -62.56 24.62 -53.09
N GLY A 990 -62.19 23.42 -53.54
CA GLY A 990 -63.01 22.20 -53.39
C GLY A 990 -64.32 22.19 -54.20
N ILE A 991 -64.41 22.96 -55.29
CA ILE A 991 -65.63 23.08 -56.10
C ILE A 991 -65.72 21.91 -57.09
N SER A 992 -66.76 21.08 -56.93
CA SER A 992 -67.04 19.94 -57.82
C SER A 992 -67.24 20.36 -59.28
N ASP A 993 -66.72 19.56 -60.23
CA ASP A 993 -66.74 19.88 -61.66
C ASP A 993 -68.13 20.23 -62.21
N GLU A 994 -69.19 19.52 -61.78
CA GLU A 994 -70.59 19.80 -62.16
C GLU A 994 -71.05 21.20 -61.72
N LYS A 995 -70.56 21.70 -60.59
CA LYS A 995 -70.87 23.06 -60.11
C LYS A 995 -70.00 24.10 -60.82
N ALA A 996 -68.72 23.80 -61.04
CA ALA A 996 -67.84 24.69 -61.77
C ALA A 996 -68.35 24.92 -63.21
N SER A 997 -68.84 23.89 -63.91
CA SER A 997 -69.47 24.04 -65.22
C SER A 997 -70.76 24.86 -65.14
N MET A 998 -71.64 24.62 -64.15
CA MET A 998 -72.85 25.45 -63.97
C MET A 998 -72.51 26.94 -63.73
N LEU A 999 -71.48 27.25 -62.94
CA LEU A 999 -71.05 28.64 -62.69
C LEU A 999 -70.40 29.27 -63.94
N GLN A 1000 -69.66 28.50 -64.74
CA GLN A 1000 -69.11 28.94 -66.03
C GLN A 1000 -70.20 29.18 -67.08
N ASP A 1001 -71.19 28.29 -67.18
CA ASP A 1001 -72.34 28.44 -68.08
C ASP A 1001 -73.22 29.64 -67.69
N ALA A 1002 -73.45 29.85 -66.39
CA ALA A 1002 -74.14 31.04 -65.88
C ALA A 1002 -73.36 32.34 -66.14
N ALA A 1003 -72.02 32.30 -66.05
CA ALA A 1003 -71.15 33.40 -66.45
C ALA A 1003 -71.23 33.70 -67.96
N ALA A 1004 -71.22 32.66 -68.80
CA ALA A 1004 -71.32 32.79 -70.25
C ALA A 1004 -72.71 33.31 -70.71
N GLN A 1005 -73.77 33.01 -69.97
CA GLN A 1005 -75.13 33.53 -70.22
C GLN A 1005 -75.37 34.92 -69.61
N GLY A 1006 -74.39 35.50 -68.92
CA GLY A 1006 -74.49 36.81 -68.27
C GLY A 1006 -75.39 36.85 -67.03
N ALA A 1007 -75.92 35.71 -66.60
CA ALA A 1007 -76.92 35.58 -65.53
C ALA A 1007 -76.29 35.08 -64.22
N LEU A 1008 -75.14 35.65 -63.82
CA LEU A 1008 -74.62 35.47 -62.47
C LEU A 1008 -75.42 36.35 -61.50
N PRO A 1009 -75.87 35.82 -60.35
CA PRO A 1009 -76.65 36.59 -59.37
C PRO A 1009 -75.77 37.64 -58.67
N MET A 1010 -75.65 38.81 -59.28
CA MET A 1010 -75.33 40.03 -58.55
C MET A 1010 -76.58 40.40 -57.74
N GLY A 1011 -76.50 40.30 -56.41
CA GLY A 1011 -77.52 40.91 -55.55
C GLY A 1011 -77.57 42.41 -55.84
N ASN A 1012 -78.74 42.87 -56.27
CA ASN A 1012 -79.15 44.21 -56.71
C ASN A 1012 -78.07 45.31 -56.79
N GLU A 1013 -77.88 45.82 -58.00
CA GLU A 1013 -77.56 47.22 -58.20
C GLU A 1013 -78.79 48.06 -57.84
N GLU A 1014 -78.82 48.69 -56.66
CA GLU A 1014 -79.58 49.90 -56.36
C GLU A 1014 -79.14 50.49 -55.00
N GLU A 1015 -79.40 51.78 -54.81
CA GLU A 1015 -79.11 52.60 -53.61
C GLU A 1015 -77.62 52.99 -53.38
N GLU A 1016 -77.21 54.05 -54.09
CA GLU A 1016 -76.36 55.09 -53.50
C GLU A 1016 -77.15 55.78 -52.36
N GLU A 1017 -76.97 55.37 -51.11
CA GLU A 1017 -77.28 56.25 -49.97
C GLU A 1017 -76.07 56.42 -49.03
N GLU A 1018 -75.60 57.66 -49.02
CA GLU A 1018 -74.79 58.35 -48.02
C GLU A 1018 -74.96 57.82 -46.58
N PHE A 1019 -73.88 57.30 -45.96
CA PHE A 1019 -73.67 57.48 -44.52
C PHE A 1019 -72.19 57.53 -44.14
N ALA A 1020 -71.83 58.59 -43.42
CA ALA A 1020 -70.48 58.87 -42.97
C ALA A 1020 -70.03 58.00 -41.78
N PHE A 1021 -68.73 57.70 -41.72
CA PHE A 1021 -67.90 57.75 -40.51
C PHE A 1021 -66.44 58.04 -40.87
#